data_AF-A0A518C1P6-F1
#
_entry.id   AF-A0A518C1P6-F1
#
_cell.length_a   1.000
_cell.length_b   1.000
_cell.length_c   1.000
_cell.angle_alpha   90.00
_cell.angle_beta   90.00
_cell.angle_gamma   90.00
#
_symmetry.space_group_name_H-M   'P 1'
#
loop_
_entity.id
_entity.type
_entity.pdbx_description
1 polymer ?
#
loop_
_entity_poly.entity_id
_entity_poly.type
_entity_poly.pdbx_seq_one_letter_code
_entity_poly.pdbx_strand_id
1 'polypeptide(L)'
;MAILDPRLLRRSLGDLGFLGLKLLGINHRFISRQISGTIRWLAEMEYGGQAMHNRLLVIESTEVHRRKLREVLGEHHEVHILESVEDIHRSIEEVQPALILLDYHLRDDSALEVCRAIRREFADRQIQLLVMGEELNESQRLEMFAVGADNVLDKSIGRLELTAKIDVLMRLHNALMRATTAERKLENYSHELERIVENRSMAIQATQDTAVFALAKLADSRDTETGEHLVRMRAYSQMIAEQLRISGPYQDAINDSFLQDLFRSSPLHDIGKVGISDAILLKPGKLTAEEFNAMKQHVRIGAETLQEAAKSSPSGSFFHMAAEIARYHHERWDGGGYLEGLKGTDIPLAARIVSVADVFDALSSKRVYKDAMSAAEARALICEGSGNHFDPAIVTAFEETFDKIEAFSAEQHSVVRFLNAASGQTANYHWGKHQVVTELSGENAVVITDGTPSIGLIIKWLQSVGMKVRTCGDYASAKNLIREECPMVVISDWGQNRAAAEVFCRWIREERLPRYVFTMVAAEQGMITDPTLAYRVGIDDVISHSISREELLSRINSAGRVIELENHLRTVERNDPLTGLATLRYLNDQLKREWVRARNYHLPISCIVIDIDDFSEINRDYGVEAGDMVLQQLAQTITVQGRQVDYLCRLDSDRLLLVLPECAEVNAYRVAMRIEMLVDRMVVEANGQQIPCSVSMGVAQRNNDVPNLEALIDNAEIALKVAKSLGKRHVVCLGNCQQSAGFMAAEDHVRERLEHLAVSEIMTSPILTINQSDTIAIATQMLIREGFNSAPVVDEKGYLVGVISEKDLMQAFRRPEGGSTLVSVAMRREVVHFDESDPAIHVYEYLSQAAIRRVVVVKDRRPTGVISRGNCLRWVHRLDVEMGLADPSKQVAAFDSGAMETATLGQIRDMINGINHGATPGCVNGLNI
;
A
#
# COMPACT_ATOMS: atom_id res chain seq x y z
N MET A 1 -1.03 -46.72 -11.89
CA MET A 1 -1.53 -47.81 -12.77
C MET A 1 -1.05 -47.56 -14.19
N ALA A 2 -1.11 -48.55 -15.07
CA ALA A 2 -0.38 -48.55 -16.34
C ALA A 2 -1.24 -48.18 -17.57
N ILE A 3 -0.56 -47.57 -18.56
CA ILE A 3 -0.78 -47.65 -20.01
C ILE A 3 -2.23 -47.61 -20.51
N LEU A 4 -2.61 -46.48 -21.11
CA LEU A 4 -3.54 -46.42 -22.24
C LEU A 4 -2.96 -45.50 -23.32
N ASP A 5 -2.73 -46.02 -24.53
CA ASP A 5 -2.27 -45.24 -25.68
C ASP A 5 -3.42 -44.35 -26.20
N PRO A 6 -3.24 -43.01 -26.33
CA PRO A 6 -4.23 -42.12 -26.92
C PRO A 6 -4.72 -42.54 -28.32
N ARG A 7 -3.91 -43.29 -29.08
CA ARG A 7 -4.27 -43.84 -30.39
C ARG A 7 -5.30 -44.97 -30.30
N LEU A 8 -5.31 -45.74 -29.21
CA LEU A 8 -6.34 -46.75 -28.95
C LEU A 8 -7.68 -46.11 -28.58
N LEU A 9 -7.67 -45.10 -27.70
CA LEU A 9 -8.89 -44.35 -27.35
C LEU A 9 -9.56 -43.73 -28.60
N ARG A 10 -8.78 -43.19 -29.54
CA ARG A 10 -9.30 -42.67 -30.82
C ARG A 10 -10.01 -43.72 -31.68
N ARG A 11 -9.59 -44.98 -31.66
CA ARG A 11 -10.28 -46.08 -32.35
C ARG A 11 -11.57 -46.47 -31.63
N SER A 12 -11.48 -46.77 -30.34
CA SER A 12 -12.63 -47.25 -29.54
C SER A 12 -13.82 -46.29 -29.53
N LEU A 13 -13.57 -44.97 -29.50
CA LEU A 13 -14.63 -43.95 -29.59
C LEU A 13 -15.19 -43.79 -31.02
N GLY A 14 -14.39 -44.05 -32.05
CA GLY A 14 -14.83 -44.00 -33.46
C GLY A 14 -15.84 -45.10 -33.78
N ASP A 15 -15.51 -46.34 -33.43
CA ASP A 15 -16.32 -47.52 -33.80
C ASP A 15 -17.67 -47.55 -33.04
N LEU A 16 -17.70 -47.17 -31.76
CA LEU A 16 -18.93 -47.03 -30.98
C LEU A 16 -19.82 -45.88 -31.48
N GLY A 17 -19.23 -44.75 -31.88
CA GLY A 17 -19.99 -43.63 -32.46
C GLY A 17 -20.64 -43.98 -33.81
N PHE A 18 -19.95 -44.76 -34.64
CA PHE A 18 -20.41 -45.10 -35.99
C PHE A 18 -21.68 -45.97 -36.01
N LEU A 19 -21.86 -46.85 -35.04
CA LEU A 19 -23.03 -47.73 -34.97
C LEU A 19 -24.29 -46.98 -34.50
N GLY A 20 -24.15 -46.08 -33.52
CA GLY A 20 -25.28 -45.29 -32.99
C GLY A 20 -25.75 -44.18 -33.94
N LEU A 21 -24.84 -43.44 -34.56
CA LEU A 21 -25.19 -42.28 -35.39
C LEU A 21 -25.97 -42.65 -36.66
N LYS A 22 -25.82 -43.88 -37.16
CA LYS A 22 -26.53 -44.38 -38.36
C LYS A 22 -28.04 -44.57 -38.15
N LEU A 23 -28.50 -44.65 -36.89
CA LEU A 23 -29.92 -44.82 -36.54
C LEU A 23 -30.66 -43.49 -36.28
N LEU A 24 -29.94 -42.36 -36.15
CA LEU A 24 -30.53 -41.07 -35.76
C LEU A 24 -30.39 -39.94 -36.80
N GLY A 25 -29.65 -40.16 -37.90
CA GLY A 25 -29.64 -39.25 -39.05
C GLY A 25 -28.96 -37.87 -38.83
N ILE A 26 -28.16 -37.72 -37.78
CA ILE A 26 -27.55 -36.44 -37.40
C ILE A 26 -26.27 -36.16 -38.21
N ASN A 27 -26.10 -34.90 -38.65
CA ASN A 27 -25.04 -34.50 -39.58
C ASN A 27 -23.65 -34.38 -38.92
N HIS A 28 -22.69 -35.13 -39.46
CA HIS A 28 -21.33 -35.36 -38.91
C HIS A 28 -20.48 -34.09 -38.69
N ARG A 29 -20.81 -32.95 -39.33
CA ARG A 29 -20.06 -31.69 -39.15
C ARG A 29 -20.25 -31.04 -37.78
N PHE A 30 -21.34 -31.32 -37.05
CA PHE A 30 -21.65 -30.61 -35.80
C PHE A 30 -20.82 -31.12 -34.61
N ILE A 31 -20.78 -32.45 -34.40
CA ILE A 31 -20.10 -33.08 -33.25
C ILE A 31 -18.57 -32.92 -33.32
N SER A 32 -18.00 -32.89 -34.53
CA SER A 32 -16.57 -32.63 -34.76
C SER A 32 -16.08 -31.32 -34.10
N ARG A 33 -16.92 -30.27 -34.09
CA ARG A 33 -16.61 -29.00 -33.42
C ARG A 33 -16.60 -29.12 -31.89
N GLN A 34 -17.54 -29.85 -31.28
CA GLN A 34 -17.55 -29.99 -29.82
C GLN A 34 -16.40 -30.84 -29.29
N ILE A 35 -16.07 -31.98 -29.91
CA ILE A 35 -14.93 -32.80 -29.47
C ILE A 35 -13.60 -32.04 -29.62
N SER A 36 -13.47 -31.25 -30.69
CA SER A 36 -12.32 -30.33 -30.88
C SER A 36 -12.30 -29.17 -29.89
N GLY A 37 -13.43 -28.82 -29.27
CA GLY A 37 -13.54 -27.84 -28.19
C GLY A 37 -13.18 -28.43 -26.83
N THR A 38 -13.64 -29.65 -26.50
CA THR A 38 -13.34 -30.30 -25.21
C THR A 38 -11.86 -30.66 -25.07
N ILE A 39 -11.22 -31.14 -26.14
CA ILE A 39 -9.76 -31.42 -26.13
C ILE A 39 -8.94 -30.13 -26.00
N ARG A 40 -9.44 -29.02 -26.57
CA ARG A 40 -8.82 -27.69 -26.50
C ARG A 40 -8.91 -27.11 -25.08
N TRP A 41 -10.10 -27.16 -24.48
CA TRP A 41 -10.34 -26.72 -23.11
C TRP A 41 -9.51 -27.47 -22.06
N LEU A 42 -9.28 -28.77 -22.27
CA LEU A 42 -8.39 -29.55 -21.40
C LEU A 42 -6.91 -29.13 -21.54
N ALA A 43 -6.46 -28.77 -22.75
CA ALA A 43 -5.10 -28.23 -22.94
C ALA A 43 -4.93 -26.82 -22.33
N GLU A 44 -5.98 -26.00 -22.37
CA GLU A 44 -6.03 -24.67 -21.74
C GLU A 44 -5.93 -24.71 -20.21
N MET A 45 -6.22 -25.85 -19.57
CA MET A 45 -6.08 -26.03 -18.11
C MET A 45 -4.69 -26.52 -17.66
N GLU A 46 -3.91 -27.21 -18.49
CA GLU A 46 -2.55 -27.65 -18.12
C GLU A 46 -1.47 -26.61 -18.45
N TYR A 47 -1.71 -25.71 -19.41
CA TYR A 47 -0.74 -24.69 -19.83
C TYR A 47 -1.24 -23.27 -19.59
N GLY A 48 -0.93 -22.73 -18.42
CA GLY A 48 -1.22 -21.35 -18.03
C GLY A 48 -0.40 -20.31 -18.80
N GLY A 49 -0.79 -20.01 -20.04
CA GLY A 49 -0.22 -18.93 -20.84
C GLY A 49 -1.08 -18.59 -22.06
N GLN A 50 -1.35 -17.30 -22.29
CA GLN A 50 -2.11 -16.87 -23.47
C GLN A 50 -1.29 -17.16 -24.73
N ALA A 51 -1.79 -18.05 -25.58
CA ALA A 51 -1.25 -18.28 -26.92
C ALA A 51 -1.63 -17.12 -27.87
N MET A 52 -0.96 -15.97 -27.69
CA MET A 52 -0.87 -14.95 -28.74
C MET A 52 -0.48 -15.64 -30.05
N HIS A 53 -1.34 -15.57 -31.05
CA HIS A 53 -0.98 -16.07 -32.39
C HIS A 53 -0.04 -15.03 -33.00
N ASN A 54 1.24 -15.40 -33.12
CA ASN A 54 2.29 -14.49 -33.55
C ASN A 54 2.09 -14.16 -35.03
N ARG A 55 1.59 -12.94 -35.29
CA ARG A 55 1.35 -12.39 -36.63
C ARG A 55 2.66 -11.84 -37.21
N LEU A 56 3.03 -12.33 -38.38
CA LEU A 56 4.20 -11.92 -39.14
C LEU A 56 3.76 -11.18 -40.40
N LEU A 57 4.50 -10.12 -40.76
CA LEU A 57 4.41 -9.47 -42.07
C LEU A 57 5.74 -9.68 -42.80
N VAL A 58 5.70 -10.12 -44.04
CA VAL A 58 6.88 -10.35 -44.90
C VAL A 58 6.76 -9.44 -46.11
N ILE A 59 7.85 -8.76 -46.46
CA ILE A 59 7.93 -7.82 -47.59
C ILE A 59 9.11 -8.30 -48.43
N GLU A 60 8.83 -8.93 -49.57
CA GLU A 60 9.85 -9.61 -50.37
C GLU A 60 9.55 -9.49 -51.86
N SER A 61 10.51 -8.95 -52.62
CA SER A 61 10.37 -8.60 -54.03
C SER A 61 10.19 -9.82 -54.95
N THR A 62 10.74 -10.98 -54.57
CA THR A 62 10.87 -12.15 -55.43
C THR A 62 9.87 -13.26 -55.10
N GLU A 63 9.04 -13.70 -56.07
CA GLU A 63 8.00 -14.74 -55.86
C GLU A 63 8.57 -16.04 -55.28
N VAL A 64 9.76 -16.46 -55.75
CA VAL A 64 10.46 -17.67 -55.28
C VAL A 64 10.74 -17.59 -53.77
N HIS A 65 11.19 -16.43 -53.29
CA HIS A 65 11.43 -16.18 -51.87
C HIS A 65 10.14 -15.99 -51.08
N ARG A 66 9.12 -15.30 -51.62
CA ARG A 66 7.77 -15.25 -51.00
C ARG A 66 7.21 -16.65 -50.76
N ARG A 67 7.41 -17.58 -51.70
CA ARG A 67 6.96 -18.99 -51.59
C ARG A 67 7.80 -19.77 -50.57
N LYS A 68 9.14 -19.68 -50.63
CA LYS A 68 10.06 -20.31 -49.66
C LYS A 68 9.76 -19.84 -48.23
N LEU A 69 9.58 -18.54 -48.00
CA LEU A 69 9.26 -17.97 -46.68
C LEU A 69 7.86 -18.41 -46.20
N ARG A 70 6.85 -18.46 -47.09
CA ARG A 70 5.51 -18.97 -46.73
C ARG A 70 5.53 -20.43 -46.30
N GLU A 71 6.31 -21.27 -46.98
CA GLU A 71 6.50 -22.69 -46.63
C GLU A 71 7.24 -22.86 -45.30
N VAL A 72 8.28 -22.07 -45.05
CA VAL A 72 9.09 -22.14 -43.82
C VAL A 72 8.36 -21.61 -42.59
N LEU A 73 7.63 -20.50 -42.72
CA LEU A 73 7.06 -19.76 -41.58
C LEU A 73 5.60 -20.11 -41.30
N GLY A 74 4.87 -20.58 -42.33
CA GLY A 74 3.47 -21.01 -42.21
C GLY A 74 3.26 -22.31 -41.42
N GLU A 75 4.33 -23.03 -41.04
CA GLU A 75 4.24 -24.18 -40.13
C GLU A 75 3.90 -23.75 -38.68
N HIS A 76 4.25 -22.51 -38.28
CA HIS A 76 4.21 -22.06 -36.88
C HIS A 76 3.62 -20.65 -36.64
N HIS A 77 3.47 -19.81 -37.67
CA HIS A 77 3.05 -18.41 -37.53
C HIS A 77 1.93 -18.01 -38.50
N GLU A 78 1.26 -16.89 -38.22
CA GLU A 78 0.27 -16.29 -39.13
C GLU A 78 0.97 -15.29 -40.07
N VAL A 79 1.30 -15.75 -41.29
CA VAL A 79 2.23 -15.04 -42.21
C VAL A 79 1.48 -14.29 -43.32
N HIS A 80 1.43 -12.96 -43.20
CA HIS A 80 1.01 -12.06 -44.26
C HIS A 80 2.22 -11.68 -45.12
N ILE A 81 2.05 -11.60 -46.46
CA ILE A 81 3.16 -11.32 -47.39
C ILE A 81 2.75 -10.26 -48.42
N LEU A 82 3.56 -9.21 -48.54
CA LEU A 82 3.45 -8.13 -49.52
C LEU A 82 4.53 -8.28 -50.62
N GLU A 83 4.28 -7.66 -51.77
CA GLU A 83 5.19 -7.68 -52.93
C GLU A 83 5.87 -6.31 -53.18
N SER A 84 5.25 -5.23 -52.70
CA SER A 84 5.73 -3.85 -52.63
C SER A 84 5.46 -3.26 -51.24
N VAL A 85 5.92 -2.03 -50.95
CA VAL A 85 5.64 -1.32 -49.69
C VAL A 85 4.49 -0.30 -49.80
N GLU A 86 3.83 -0.18 -50.95
CA GLU A 86 2.77 0.81 -51.20
C GLU A 86 1.63 0.76 -50.16
N ASP A 87 1.26 -0.46 -49.73
CA ASP A 87 0.21 -0.72 -48.72
C ASP A 87 0.77 -1.03 -47.32
N ILE A 88 2.05 -0.74 -47.04
CA ILE A 88 2.71 -1.15 -45.80
C ILE A 88 2.04 -0.58 -44.53
N HIS A 89 1.67 0.71 -44.54
CA HIS A 89 1.09 1.37 -43.37
C HIS A 89 -0.28 0.74 -43.02
N ARG A 90 -1.18 0.59 -44.01
CA ARG A 90 -2.47 -0.10 -43.83
C ARG A 90 -2.28 -1.55 -43.37
N SER A 91 -1.30 -2.25 -43.95
CA SER A 91 -0.99 -3.63 -43.57
C SER A 91 -0.51 -3.75 -42.12
N ILE A 92 0.29 -2.80 -41.62
CA ILE A 92 0.71 -2.75 -40.21
C ILE A 92 -0.47 -2.42 -39.29
N GLU A 93 -1.44 -1.60 -39.73
CA GLU A 93 -2.67 -1.32 -38.98
C GLU A 93 -3.61 -2.52 -38.90
N GLU A 94 -3.89 -3.19 -40.02
CA GLU A 94 -4.81 -4.34 -40.10
C GLU A 94 -4.21 -5.62 -39.50
N VAL A 95 -2.98 -5.97 -39.91
CA VAL A 95 -2.31 -7.21 -39.47
C VAL A 95 -1.76 -7.08 -38.05
N GLN A 96 -1.39 -5.86 -37.62
CA GLN A 96 -0.66 -5.61 -36.36
C GLN A 96 0.47 -6.64 -36.12
N PRO A 97 1.46 -6.71 -37.04
CA PRO A 97 2.51 -7.71 -36.96
C PRO A 97 3.39 -7.46 -35.73
N ALA A 98 3.76 -8.54 -35.05
CA ALA A 98 4.73 -8.50 -33.96
C ALA A 98 6.18 -8.47 -34.48
N LEU A 99 6.40 -9.01 -35.68
CA LEU A 99 7.66 -8.93 -36.43
C LEU A 99 7.38 -8.68 -37.92
N ILE A 100 8.17 -7.80 -38.51
CA ILE A 100 8.23 -7.55 -39.95
C ILE A 100 9.55 -8.10 -40.49
N LEU A 101 9.45 -8.91 -41.53
CA LEU A 101 10.54 -9.42 -42.36
C LEU A 101 10.66 -8.54 -43.61
N LEU A 102 11.79 -7.85 -43.77
CA LEU A 102 12.00 -6.86 -44.82
C LEU A 102 13.16 -7.28 -45.74
N ASP A 103 12.85 -7.46 -47.03
CA ASP A 103 13.85 -7.59 -48.08
C ASP A 103 14.67 -6.29 -48.22
N TYR A 104 15.99 -6.42 -48.22
CA TYR A 104 16.90 -5.31 -48.44
C TYR A 104 16.87 -4.83 -49.91
N HIS A 105 16.64 -5.75 -50.85
CA HIS A 105 16.62 -5.49 -52.30
C HIS A 105 15.17 -5.34 -52.81
N LEU A 106 14.46 -4.35 -52.27
CA LEU A 106 13.17 -3.90 -52.81
C LEU A 106 13.34 -3.38 -54.25
N ARG A 107 12.25 -3.39 -55.04
CA ARG A 107 12.28 -2.96 -56.44
C ARG A 107 12.37 -1.45 -56.63
N ASP A 108 11.48 -0.72 -55.96
CA ASP A 108 11.16 0.67 -56.26
C ASP A 108 11.42 1.61 -55.06
N ASP A 109 11.83 1.05 -53.91
CA ASP A 109 11.94 1.72 -52.61
C ASP A 109 13.26 1.42 -51.89
N SER A 110 13.66 2.27 -50.94
CA SER A 110 14.82 2.04 -50.09
C SER A 110 14.43 1.31 -48.80
N ALA A 111 14.93 0.08 -48.59
CA ALA A 111 14.71 -0.67 -47.36
C ALA A 111 15.18 0.08 -46.10
N LEU A 112 16.21 0.91 -46.23
CA LEU A 112 16.71 1.81 -45.18
C LEU A 112 15.65 2.86 -44.80
N GLU A 113 14.97 3.46 -45.78
CA GLU A 113 13.95 4.48 -45.55
C GLU A 113 12.65 3.86 -45.02
N VAL A 114 12.27 2.69 -45.51
CA VAL A 114 11.15 1.89 -44.98
C VAL A 114 11.37 1.53 -43.50
N CYS A 115 12.57 1.05 -43.14
CA CYS A 115 12.93 0.77 -41.75
C CYS A 115 12.83 2.04 -40.87
N ARG A 116 13.29 3.19 -41.38
CA ARG A 116 13.23 4.48 -40.70
C ARG A 116 11.79 4.97 -40.49
N ALA A 117 10.91 4.77 -41.48
CA ALA A 117 9.50 5.13 -41.40
C ALA A 117 8.78 4.30 -40.34
N ILE A 118 8.92 2.96 -40.37
CA ILE A 118 8.28 2.08 -39.39
C ILE A 118 8.71 2.43 -37.95
N ARG A 119 10.01 2.69 -37.72
CA ARG A 119 10.54 3.10 -36.41
C ARG A 119 10.08 4.48 -35.94
N ARG A 120 9.60 5.33 -36.84
CA ARG A 120 9.06 6.65 -36.52
C ARG A 120 7.55 6.62 -36.28
N GLU A 121 6.81 5.84 -37.07
CA GLU A 121 5.34 5.84 -37.08
C GLU A 121 4.72 4.83 -36.11
N PHE A 122 5.40 3.72 -35.83
CA PHE A 122 4.88 2.60 -35.01
C PHE A 122 5.79 2.30 -33.80
N ALA A 123 6.44 3.33 -33.24
CA ALA A 123 7.35 3.20 -32.11
C ALA A 123 6.69 2.65 -30.83
N ASP A 124 5.41 2.98 -30.62
CA ASP A 124 4.55 2.50 -29.54
C ASP A 124 4.29 0.98 -29.61
N ARG A 125 4.28 0.40 -30.82
CA ARG A 125 3.89 -0.99 -31.07
C ARG A 125 5.02 -2.02 -30.87
N GLN A 126 6.25 -1.59 -30.60
CA GLN A 126 7.41 -2.46 -30.32
C GLN A 126 7.64 -3.58 -31.37
N ILE A 127 7.28 -3.30 -32.62
CA ILE A 127 7.36 -4.25 -33.75
C ILE A 127 8.82 -4.61 -34.00
N GLN A 128 9.14 -5.89 -34.13
CA GLN A 128 10.51 -6.33 -34.41
C GLN A 128 10.81 -6.22 -35.91
N LEU A 129 12.00 -5.75 -36.27
CA LEU A 129 12.43 -5.57 -37.67
C LEU A 129 13.59 -6.50 -38.02
N LEU A 130 13.30 -7.48 -38.89
CA LEU A 130 14.24 -8.48 -39.37
C LEU A 130 14.54 -8.24 -40.86
N VAL A 131 15.75 -7.82 -41.19
CA VAL A 131 16.15 -7.50 -42.58
C VAL A 131 16.83 -8.69 -43.23
N MET A 132 16.52 -8.98 -44.50
CA MET A 132 17.11 -10.05 -45.29
C MET A 132 17.64 -9.55 -46.65
N GLY A 133 18.91 -9.79 -46.96
CA GLY A 133 19.51 -9.46 -48.26
C GLY A 133 20.49 -10.52 -48.76
N GLU A 134 21.08 -10.31 -49.93
CA GLU A 134 22.09 -11.20 -50.52
C GLU A 134 23.44 -10.46 -50.57
N GLU A 135 24.52 -11.12 -50.16
CA GLU A 135 25.89 -10.59 -50.19
C GLU A 135 26.09 -9.24 -49.46
N LEU A 136 25.24 -8.95 -48.46
CA LEU A 136 25.26 -7.68 -47.72
C LEU A 136 26.61 -7.42 -47.04
N ASN A 137 27.27 -6.35 -47.46
CA ASN A 137 28.57 -5.94 -46.92
C ASN A 137 28.47 -5.27 -45.53
N GLU A 138 29.61 -5.06 -44.90
CA GLU A 138 29.71 -4.52 -43.53
C GLU A 138 29.01 -3.15 -43.37
N SER A 139 29.22 -2.20 -44.30
CA SER A 139 28.58 -0.88 -44.24
C SER A 139 27.06 -0.99 -44.32
N GLN A 140 26.56 -1.77 -45.29
CA GLN A 140 25.11 -1.97 -45.48
C GLN A 140 24.46 -2.62 -44.24
N ARG A 141 25.12 -3.61 -43.62
CA ARG A 141 24.64 -4.20 -42.37
C ARG A 141 24.59 -3.16 -41.25
N LEU A 142 25.67 -2.39 -41.06
CA LEU A 142 25.77 -1.35 -40.02
C LEU A 142 24.74 -0.23 -40.21
N GLU A 143 24.49 0.20 -41.45
CA GLU A 143 23.49 1.22 -41.79
C GLU A 143 22.07 0.77 -41.43
N MET A 144 21.69 -0.48 -41.72
CA MET A 144 20.39 -1.03 -41.32
C MET A 144 20.24 -1.11 -39.78
N PHE A 145 21.30 -1.51 -39.05
CA PHE A 145 21.28 -1.49 -37.59
C PHE A 145 21.17 -0.06 -37.02
N ALA A 146 21.90 0.91 -37.59
CA ALA A 146 21.85 2.32 -37.16
C ALA A 146 20.49 2.98 -37.42
N VAL A 147 19.69 2.45 -38.36
CA VAL A 147 18.33 2.90 -38.65
C VAL A 147 17.26 2.06 -37.92
N GLY A 148 17.69 1.11 -37.08
CA GLY A 148 16.85 0.42 -36.11
C GLY A 148 16.34 -0.96 -36.53
N ALA A 149 16.99 -1.65 -37.49
CA ALA A 149 16.77 -3.08 -37.65
C ALA A 149 17.22 -3.82 -36.37
N ASP A 150 16.42 -4.77 -35.87
CA ASP A 150 16.80 -5.55 -34.69
C ASP A 150 17.86 -6.61 -35.02
N ASN A 151 17.80 -7.12 -36.25
CA ASN A 151 18.65 -8.17 -36.78
C ASN A 151 18.70 -8.08 -38.33
N VAL A 152 19.84 -8.43 -38.91
CA VAL A 152 20.10 -8.43 -40.36
C VAL A 152 20.70 -9.79 -40.74
N LEU A 153 20.12 -10.44 -41.75
CA LEU A 153 20.45 -11.80 -42.18
C LEU A 153 20.71 -11.88 -43.69
N ASP A 154 21.41 -12.92 -44.11
CA ASP A 154 21.61 -13.24 -45.53
C ASP A 154 20.53 -14.23 -46.03
N LYS A 155 20.02 -14.10 -47.27
CA LYS A 155 18.96 -14.97 -47.82
C LYS A 155 19.41 -16.43 -48.03
N SER A 156 20.72 -16.71 -47.98
CA SER A 156 21.29 -18.07 -47.93
C SER A 156 21.07 -18.80 -46.60
N ILE A 157 20.58 -18.12 -45.55
CA ILE A 157 20.36 -18.69 -44.21
C ILE A 157 19.57 -20.01 -44.23
N GLY A 158 20.01 -20.96 -43.40
CA GLY A 158 19.34 -22.26 -43.23
C GLY A 158 17.97 -22.12 -42.55
N ARG A 159 16.99 -22.92 -43.02
CA ARG A 159 15.59 -22.94 -42.50
C ARG A 159 15.52 -22.90 -40.97
N LEU A 160 16.31 -23.74 -40.33
CA LEU A 160 16.34 -23.98 -38.89
C LEU A 160 16.86 -22.76 -38.10
N GLU A 161 17.82 -22.04 -38.68
CA GLU A 161 18.39 -20.84 -38.09
C GLU A 161 17.44 -19.65 -38.25
N LEU A 162 16.79 -19.50 -39.41
CA LEU A 162 15.78 -18.46 -39.63
C LEU A 162 14.63 -18.56 -38.61
N THR A 163 14.08 -19.77 -38.40
CA THR A 163 13.07 -20.01 -37.36
C THR A 163 13.60 -19.63 -35.97
N ALA A 164 14.83 -20.04 -35.62
CA ALA A 164 15.45 -19.69 -34.34
C ALA A 164 15.55 -18.16 -34.10
N LYS A 165 16.01 -17.39 -35.10
CA LYS A 165 16.10 -15.92 -34.98
C LYS A 165 14.71 -15.27 -34.82
N ILE A 166 13.68 -15.79 -35.50
CA ILE A 166 12.32 -15.22 -35.46
C ILE A 166 11.68 -15.43 -34.10
N ASP A 167 11.71 -16.63 -33.53
CA ASP A 167 11.08 -16.88 -32.22
C ASP A 167 11.79 -16.15 -31.07
N VAL A 168 13.09 -15.88 -31.18
CA VAL A 168 13.85 -15.07 -30.21
C VAL A 168 13.37 -13.62 -30.23
N LEU A 169 13.20 -13.04 -31.42
CA LEU A 169 12.61 -11.69 -31.57
C LEU A 169 11.14 -11.68 -31.12
N MET A 170 10.36 -12.74 -31.41
CA MET A 170 8.99 -12.89 -30.90
C MET A 170 8.93 -12.98 -29.37
N ARG A 171 9.90 -13.61 -28.72
CA ARG A 171 10.02 -13.63 -27.24
C ARG A 171 10.32 -12.23 -26.70
N LEU A 172 11.22 -11.49 -27.34
CA LEU A 172 11.56 -10.11 -26.99
C LEU A 172 10.35 -9.18 -27.14
N HIS A 173 9.63 -9.23 -28.26
CA HIS A 173 8.37 -8.49 -28.43
C HIS A 173 7.35 -8.83 -27.34
N ASN A 174 7.12 -10.11 -27.08
CA ASN A 174 6.18 -10.53 -26.03
C ASN A 174 6.66 -10.13 -24.62
N ALA A 175 7.96 -9.93 -24.37
CA ALA A 175 8.48 -9.37 -23.12
C ALA A 175 8.25 -7.85 -23.03
N LEU A 176 8.62 -7.10 -24.06
CA LEU A 176 8.37 -5.65 -24.20
C LEU A 176 6.89 -5.32 -23.98
N MET A 177 5.99 -5.98 -24.70
CA MET A 177 4.54 -5.75 -24.58
C MET A 177 4.00 -6.09 -23.18
N ARG A 178 4.65 -6.99 -22.42
CA ARG A 178 4.31 -7.26 -21.01
C ARG A 178 4.81 -6.15 -20.08
N ALA A 179 6.01 -5.62 -20.30
CA ALA A 179 6.58 -4.48 -19.56
C ALA A 179 5.67 -3.25 -19.68
N THR A 180 5.45 -2.77 -20.90
CA THR A 180 4.61 -1.58 -21.16
C THR A 180 3.15 -1.75 -20.73
N THR A 181 2.63 -2.98 -20.72
CA THR A 181 1.30 -3.28 -20.16
C THR A 181 1.28 -3.31 -18.63
N ALA A 182 2.41 -3.58 -17.96
CA ALA A 182 2.54 -3.53 -16.50
C ALA A 182 2.78 -2.10 -16.01
N GLU A 183 3.67 -1.35 -16.67
CA GLU A 183 3.91 0.09 -16.44
C GLU A 183 2.60 0.87 -16.49
N ARG A 184 1.85 0.76 -17.60
CA ARG A 184 0.54 1.41 -17.76
C ARG A 184 -0.51 0.96 -16.73
N LYS A 185 -0.38 -0.24 -16.13
CA LYS A 185 -1.25 -0.64 -15.01
C LYS A 185 -0.83 0.03 -13.71
N LEU A 186 0.47 0.19 -13.47
CA LEU A 186 1.03 0.86 -12.30
C LEU A 186 0.61 2.34 -12.29
N GLU A 187 0.72 3.03 -13.43
CA GLU A 187 0.24 4.41 -13.61
C GLU A 187 -1.26 4.56 -13.27
N ASN A 188 -2.11 3.69 -13.85
CA ASN A 188 -3.55 3.68 -13.55
C ASN A 188 -3.85 3.37 -12.07
N TYR A 189 -3.04 2.55 -11.40
CA TYR A 189 -3.16 2.30 -9.96
C TYR A 189 -2.71 3.51 -9.13
N SER A 190 -1.66 4.23 -9.54
CA SER A 190 -1.21 5.46 -8.85
C SER A 190 -2.32 6.51 -8.85
N HIS A 191 -2.86 6.83 -10.04
CA HIS A 191 -3.94 7.81 -10.17
C HIS A 191 -5.23 7.43 -9.43
N GLU A 192 -5.59 6.15 -9.39
CA GLU A 192 -6.74 5.71 -8.58
C GLU A 192 -6.44 5.75 -7.07
N LEU A 193 -5.21 5.49 -6.64
CA LEU A 193 -4.80 5.63 -5.24
C LEU A 193 -4.76 7.10 -4.79
N GLU A 194 -4.16 7.99 -5.59
CA GLU A 194 -4.18 9.45 -5.43
C GLU A 194 -5.63 9.93 -5.22
N ARG A 195 -6.52 9.58 -6.17
CA ARG A 195 -7.95 9.91 -6.12
C ARG A 195 -8.64 9.35 -4.88
N ILE A 196 -8.30 8.13 -4.44
CA ILE A 196 -8.87 7.53 -3.20
C ILE A 196 -8.37 8.26 -1.95
N VAL A 197 -7.10 8.68 -1.90
CA VAL A 197 -6.51 9.41 -0.76
C VAL A 197 -7.15 10.79 -0.64
N GLU A 198 -7.28 11.54 -1.74
CA GLU A 198 -7.95 12.84 -1.75
C GLU A 198 -9.40 12.75 -1.27
N ASN A 199 -10.18 11.82 -1.83
CA ASN A 199 -11.58 11.62 -1.46
C ASN A 199 -11.73 11.20 0.01
N ARG A 200 -10.80 10.40 0.55
CA ARG A 200 -10.77 10.05 1.99
C ARG A 200 -10.40 11.25 2.86
N SER A 201 -9.43 12.05 2.46
CA SER A 201 -9.03 13.27 3.18
C SER A 201 -10.20 14.26 3.31
N MET A 202 -10.88 14.54 2.18
CA MET A 202 -12.09 15.37 2.16
C MET A 202 -13.22 14.79 3.03
N ALA A 203 -13.47 13.48 2.97
CA ALA A 203 -14.49 12.83 3.79
C ALA A 203 -14.17 12.89 5.29
N ILE A 204 -12.89 12.74 5.68
CA ILE A 204 -12.46 12.87 7.08
C ILE A 204 -12.67 14.31 7.56
N GLN A 205 -12.23 15.32 6.80
CA GLN A 205 -12.44 16.72 7.16
C GLN A 205 -13.93 17.08 7.29
N ALA A 206 -14.76 16.67 6.34
CA ALA A 206 -16.21 16.91 6.39
C ALA A 206 -16.88 16.21 7.59
N THR A 207 -16.39 15.03 7.98
CA THR A 207 -16.87 14.30 9.17
C THR A 207 -16.44 15.01 10.45
N GLN A 208 -15.19 15.50 10.53
CA GLN A 208 -14.68 16.28 11.66
C GLN A 208 -15.45 17.59 11.82
N ASP A 209 -15.65 18.35 10.74
CA ASP A 209 -16.41 19.61 10.75
C ASP A 209 -17.86 19.39 11.21
N THR A 210 -18.48 18.29 10.78
CA THR A 210 -19.83 17.90 11.22
C THR A 210 -19.86 17.52 12.71
N ALA A 211 -18.86 16.78 13.20
CA ALA A 211 -18.78 16.36 14.60
C ALA A 211 -18.51 17.55 15.54
N VAL A 212 -17.60 18.46 15.18
CA VAL A 212 -17.32 19.70 15.93
C VAL A 212 -18.58 20.57 16.01
N PHE A 213 -19.29 20.76 14.89
CA PHE A 213 -20.54 21.53 14.89
C PHE A 213 -21.66 20.86 15.70
N ALA A 214 -21.74 19.53 15.69
CA ALA A 214 -22.70 18.78 16.52
C ALA A 214 -22.39 18.90 18.02
N LEU A 215 -21.12 18.86 18.42
CA LEU A 215 -20.69 19.06 19.82
C LEU A 215 -20.97 20.50 20.30
N ALA A 216 -20.68 21.50 19.47
CA ALA A 216 -21.05 22.89 19.73
C ALA A 216 -22.56 23.02 19.96
N LYS A 217 -23.37 22.44 19.08
CA LYS A 217 -24.84 22.46 19.17
C LYS A 217 -25.40 21.70 20.38
N LEU A 218 -24.71 20.66 20.87
CA LEU A 218 -25.08 19.97 22.11
C LEU A 218 -24.80 20.82 23.36
N ALA A 219 -23.66 21.53 23.39
CA ALA A 219 -23.36 22.48 24.47
C ALA A 219 -24.36 23.64 24.52
N ASP A 220 -24.62 24.25 23.35
CA ASP A 220 -25.57 25.34 23.14
C ASP A 220 -27.00 24.95 23.53
N SER A 221 -27.42 23.70 23.28
CA SER A 221 -28.75 23.19 23.65
C SER A 221 -29.03 23.05 25.16
N ARG A 222 -28.05 23.36 26.03
CA ARG A 222 -28.28 23.57 27.48
C ARG A 222 -28.65 25.01 27.84
N ASP A 223 -28.38 25.97 26.96
CA ASP A 223 -28.99 27.30 27.03
C ASP A 223 -30.42 27.25 26.45
N THR A 224 -31.18 28.33 26.61
CA THR A 224 -32.57 28.43 26.12
C THR A 224 -32.69 28.78 24.63
N GLU A 225 -31.59 28.70 23.89
CA GLU A 225 -31.49 29.12 22.49
C GLU A 225 -31.56 27.93 21.53
N THR A 226 -32.11 28.14 20.34
CA THR A 226 -31.99 27.14 19.27
C THR A 226 -30.61 27.25 18.66
N GLY A 227 -29.91 26.12 18.50
CA GLY A 227 -28.62 26.02 17.78
C GLY A 227 -28.70 26.26 16.26
N GLU A 228 -29.55 27.18 15.87
CA GLU A 228 -29.56 27.98 14.65
C GLU A 228 -28.68 29.24 14.85
N HIS A 229 -28.56 29.74 16.09
CA HIS A 229 -27.61 30.80 16.48
C HIS A 229 -26.19 30.48 16.00
N LEU A 230 -25.68 29.27 16.27
CA LEU A 230 -24.36 28.83 15.79
C LEU A 230 -24.19 28.85 14.26
N VAL A 231 -25.28 28.70 13.49
CA VAL A 231 -25.24 28.80 12.01
C VAL A 231 -25.10 30.26 11.59
N ARG A 232 -25.87 31.16 12.21
CA ARG A 232 -25.83 32.59 11.96
C ARG A 232 -24.49 33.20 12.39
N MET A 233 -23.99 32.84 13.57
CA MET A 233 -22.66 33.19 14.07
C MET A 233 -21.53 32.83 13.09
N ARG A 234 -21.53 31.60 12.57
CA ARG A 234 -20.56 31.15 11.55
C ARG A 234 -20.60 32.06 10.31
N ALA A 235 -21.79 32.32 9.79
CA ALA A 235 -21.98 33.13 8.59
C ALA A 235 -21.60 34.60 8.80
N TYR A 236 -22.07 35.24 9.87
CA TYR A 236 -21.76 36.64 10.18
C TYR A 236 -20.26 36.85 10.39
N SER A 237 -19.60 35.95 11.14
CA SER A 237 -18.15 35.99 11.38
C SER A 237 -17.36 35.90 10.07
N GLN A 238 -17.77 35.02 9.15
CA GLN A 238 -17.14 34.93 7.82
C GLN A 238 -17.41 36.16 6.95
N MET A 239 -18.66 36.63 6.87
CA MET A 239 -19.02 37.82 6.07
C MET A 239 -18.21 39.06 6.48
N ILE A 240 -18.05 39.29 7.79
CA ILE A 240 -17.23 40.39 8.33
C ILE A 240 -15.75 40.18 8.00
N ALA A 241 -15.21 38.97 8.15
CA ALA A 241 -13.81 38.66 7.85
C ALA A 241 -13.48 38.77 6.34
N GLU A 242 -14.37 38.32 5.47
CA GLU A 242 -14.23 38.47 4.01
C GLU A 242 -14.22 39.94 3.59
N GLN A 243 -15.07 40.78 4.18
CA GLN A 243 -15.06 42.21 3.90
C GLN A 243 -13.79 42.89 4.45
N LEU A 244 -13.32 42.51 5.65
CA LEU A 244 -12.03 42.99 6.20
C LEU A 244 -10.83 42.61 5.30
N ARG A 245 -10.92 41.50 4.55
CA ARG A 245 -9.92 41.12 3.54
C ARG A 245 -9.99 41.97 2.27
N ILE A 246 -11.15 42.55 1.95
CA ILE A 246 -11.37 43.35 0.72
C ILE A 246 -11.08 44.84 0.94
N SER A 247 -11.56 45.42 2.04
CA SER A 247 -11.51 46.87 2.30
C SER A 247 -10.85 47.26 3.63
N GLY A 248 -10.69 46.30 4.55
CA GLY A 248 -10.19 46.56 5.91
C GLY A 248 -8.67 46.79 6.01
N PRO A 249 -8.17 47.12 7.21
CA PRO A 249 -6.73 47.30 7.48
C PRO A 249 -5.99 45.99 7.80
N TYR A 250 -6.67 44.84 7.75
CA TYR A 250 -6.15 43.53 8.19
C TYR A 250 -5.97 42.53 7.04
N GLN A 251 -5.88 43.00 5.79
CA GLN A 251 -5.89 42.16 4.58
C GLN A 251 -4.79 41.08 4.60
N ASP A 252 -3.56 41.47 4.95
CA ASP A 252 -2.41 40.57 5.04
C ASP A 252 -2.54 39.49 6.13
N ALA A 253 -3.43 39.68 7.11
CA ALA A 253 -3.68 38.75 8.21
C ALA A 253 -4.83 37.76 7.93
N ILE A 254 -5.68 38.03 6.93
CA ILE A 254 -6.87 37.23 6.63
C ILE A 254 -6.62 36.46 5.32
N ASN A 255 -5.96 35.30 5.42
CA ASN A 255 -5.81 34.35 4.32
C ASN A 255 -6.93 33.28 4.33
N ASP A 256 -6.97 32.39 3.33
CA ASP A 256 -8.02 31.37 3.24
C ASP A 256 -7.98 30.36 4.40
N SER A 257 -6.81 30.10 4.99
CA SER A 257 -6.69 29.27 6.20
C SER A 257 -7.33 29.95 7.41
N PHE A 258 -7.14 31.27 7.57
CA PHE A 258 -7.83 32.05 8.62
C PHE A 258 -9.35 32.00 8.44
N LEU A 259 -9.85 32.11 7.22
CA LEU A 259 -11.30 32.02 6.94
C LEU A 259 -11.87 30.61 7.18
N GLN A 260 -11.09 29.56 6.90
CA GLN A 260 -11.48 28.17 7.17
C GLN A 260 -11.43 27.84 8.66
N ASP A 261 -10.42 28.33 9.38
CA ASP A 261 -10.32 28.12 10.83
C ASP A 261 -11.35 28.97 11.59
N LEU A 262 -11.67 30.19 11.13
CA LEU A 262 -12.74 31.02 11.69
C LEU A 262 -14.12 30.37 11.50
N PHE A 263 -14.37 29.68 10.36
CA PHE A 263 -15.57 28.85 10.19
C PHE A 263 -15.68 27.84 11.34
N ARG A 264 -14.61 27.05 11.55
CA ARG A 264 -14.58 25.94 12.52
C ARG A 264 -14.62 26.41 13.97
N SER A 265 -14.08 27.60 14.24
CA SER A 265 -13.86 28.12 15.59
C SER A 265 -14.99 28.96 16.13
N SER A 266 -15.68 29.75 15.29
CA SER A 266 -16.75 30.65 15.75
C SER A 266 -17.94 29.96 16.43
N PRO A 267 -18.37 28.73 16.08
CA PRO A 267 -19.38 27.98 16.85
C PRO A 267 -18.95 27.54 18.25
N LEU A 268 -17.65 27.59 18.57
CA LEU A 268 -17.09 27.08 19.83
C LEU A 268 -16.89 28.16 20.90
N HIS A 269 -17.21 29.43 20.60
CA HIS A 269 -16.97 30.57 21.50
C HIS A 269 -17.54 30.35 22.92
N ASP A 270 -18.74 29.79 23.01
CA ASP A 270 -19.47 29.58 24.26
C ASP A 270 -19.44 28.13 24.78
N ILE A 271 -18.57 27.27 24.22
CA ILE A 271 -18.52 25.83 24.54
C ILE A 271 -18.35 25.58 26.07
N GLY A 272 -17.70 26.50 26.77
CA GLY A 272 -17.49 26.43 28.22
C GLY A 272 -18.75 26.54 29.08
N LYS A 273 -19.91 26.93 28.52
CA LYS A 273 -21.21 26.90 29.23
C LYS A 273 -21.53 25.53 29.81
N VAL A 274 -21.00 24.45 29.24
CA VAL A 274 -21.17 23.09 29.79
C VAL A 274 -20.62 22.93 31.21
N GLY A 275 -19.62 23.72 31.60
CA GLY A 275 -19.05 23.73 32.94
C GLY A 275 -19.82 24.57 33.97
N ILE A 276 -20.90 25.25 33.55
CA ILE A 276 -21.72 26.09 34.43
C ILE A 276 -22.87 25.27 35.02
N SER A 277 -23.18 25.53 36.29
CA SER A 277 -24.29 24.91 37.02
C SER A 277 -25.63 25.39 36.47
N ASP A 278 -26.57 24.45 36.24
CA ASP A 278 -27.92 24.75 35.74
C ASP A 278 -28.67 25.77 36.62
N ALA A 279 -28.40 25.79 37.94
CA ALA A 279 -28.99 26.75 38.88
C ALA A 279 -28.54 28.22 38.63
N ILE A 280 -27.47 28.42 37.86
CA ILE A 280 -26.96 29.73 37.43
C ILE A 280 -27.30 29.95 35.94
N LEU A 281 -27.09 28.94 35.10
CA LEU A 281 -27.34 29.01 33.64
C LEU A 281 -28.83 29.22 33.31
N LEU A 282 -29.73 28.48 33.96
CA LEU A 282 -31.18 28.50 33.68
C LEU A 282 -31.96 29.42 34.65
N LYS A 283 -31.28 30.35 35.34
CA LYS A 283 -31.91 31.14 36.41
C LYS A 283 -32.94 32.14 35.86
N PRO A 284 -34.22 32.08 36.28
CA PRO A 284 -35.25 33.03 35.84
C PRO A 284 -35.12 34.37 36.59
N GLY A 285 -34.15 35.19 36.20
CA GLY A 285 -33.93 36.53 36.77
C GLY A 285 -32.53 37.06 36.52
N LYS A 286 -32.21 38.24 37.08
CA LYS A 286 -30.83 38.75 37.07
C LYS A 286 -29.96 37.93 38.02
N LEU A 287 -28.73 37.62 37.57
CA LEU A 287 -27.68 37.04 38.40
C LEU A 287 -27.22 38.02 39.49
N THR A 288 -26.82 37.52 40.65
CA THR A 288 -26.07 38.29 41.65
C THR A 288 -24.62 38.52 41.20
N ALA A 289 -23.83 39.29 41.96
CA ALA A 289 -22.43 39.52 41.63
C ALA A 289 -21.59 38.23 41.70
N GLU A 290 -21.91 37.36 42.64
CA GLU A 290 -21.29 36.04 42.84
C GLU A 290 -21.65 35.09 41.70
N GLU A 291 -22.94 35.00 41.37
CA GLU A 291 -23.44 34.18 40.26
C GLU A 291 -22.93 34.66 38.90
N PHE A 292 -22.80 35.98 38.70
CA PHE A 292 -22.22 36.53 37.47
C PHE A 292 -20.72 36.24 37.37
N ASN A 293 -19.96 36.34 38.47
CA ASN A 293 -18.55 35.95 38.47
C ASN A 293 -18.34 34.43 38.32
N ALA A 294 -19.31 33.60 38.73
CA ALA A 294 -19.35 32.18 38.41
C ALA A 294 -19.68 31.96 36.92
N MET A 295 -20.66 32.68 36.36
CA MET A 295 -21.01 32.61 34.93
C MET A 295 -19.79 32.93 34.03
N LYS A 296 -18.99 33.95 34.38
CA LYS A 296 -17.74 34.29 33.66
C LYS A 296 -16.73 33.16 33.53
N GLN A 297 -16.86 32.07 34.30
CA GLN A 297 -15.96 30.93 34.18
C GLN A 297 -16.12 30.17 32.85
N HIS A 298 -17.23 30.33 32.10
CA HIS A 298 -17.40 29.68 30.80
C HIS A 298 -16.26 30.05 29.83
N VAL A 299 -15.88 31.34 29.79
CA VAL A 299 -14.75 31.89 29.04
C VAL A 299 -13.47 31.08 29.28
N ARG A 300 -13.14 30.87 30.56
CA ARG A 300 -11.93 30.16 30.99
C ARG A 300 -12.03 28.66 30.73
N ILE A 301 -13.16 28.03 31.07
CA ILE A 301 -13.38 26.59 30.91
C ILE A 301 -13.35 26.19 29.43
N GLY A 302 -13.99 26.98 28.56
CA GLY A 302 -13.97 26.78 27.11
C GLY A 302 -12.57 26.94 26.55
N ALA A 303 -11.89 28.05 26.88
CA ALA A 303 -10.51 28.30 26.44
C ALA A 303 -9.52 27.22 26.87
N GLU A 304 -9.54 26.80 28.15
CA GLU A 304 -8.68 25.73 28.66
C GLU A 304 -8.95 24.39 27.94
N THR A 305 -10.22 24.02 27.76
CA THR A 305 -10.61 22.78 27.07
C THR A 305 -10.16 22.76 25.60
N LEU A 306 -10.37 23.86 24.88
CA LEU A 306 -9.98 24.01 23.48
C LEU A 306 -8.46 24.09 23.32
N GLN A 307 -7.75 24.72 24.26
CA GLN A 307 -6.29 24.80 24.24
C GLN A 307 -5.64 23.45 24.56
N GLU A 308 -6.26 22.59 25.39
CA GLU A 308 -5.80 21.21 25.59
C GLU A 308 -6.03 20.34 24.34
N ALA A 309 -7.19 20.50 23.67
CA ALA A 309 -7.47 19.86 22.39
C ALA A 309 -6.47 20.28 21.29
N ALA A 310 -6.05 21.56 21.28
CA ALA A 310 -5.01 22.06 20.38
C ALA A 310 -3.63 21.43 20.64
N LYS A 311 -3.23 21.20 21.89
CA LYS A 311 -1.98 20.50 22.23
C LYS A 311 -2.00 19.04 21.75
N SER A 312 -3.17 18.41 21.83
CA SER A 312 -3.37 16.99 21.50
C SER A 312 -3.31 16.68 20.00
N SER A 313 -3.24 17.70 19.12
CA SER A 313 -3.15 17.52 17.66
C SER A 313 -2.40 18.67 16.97
N PRO A 314 -1.16 18.45 16.50
CA PRO A 314 -0.40 19.45 15.73
C PRO A 314 -1.09 19.90 14.44
N SER A 315 -2.04 19.12 13.90
CA SER A 315 -2.85 19.46 12.73
C SER A 315 -4.12 20.27 13.06
N GLY A 316 -4.38 20.56 14.33
CA GLY A 316 -5.61 21.21 14.82
C GLY A 316 -5.52 22.73 14.91
N SER A 317 -5.05 23.43 13.86
CA SER A 317 -4.84 24.89 13.87
C SER A 317 -6.04 25.69 14.39
N PHE A 318 -7.25 25.33 13.94
CA PHE A 318 -8.49 25.98 14.37
C PHE A 318 -8.76 25.84 15.87
N PHE A 319 -8.32 24.78 16.57
CA PHE A 319 -8.53 24.68 18.02
C PHE A 319 -7.79 25.78 18.80
N HIS A 320 -6.67 26.28 18.26
CA HIS A 320 -5.98 27.45 18.82
C HIS A 320 -6.81 28.71 18.68
N MET A 321 -7.32 28.99 17.48
CA MET A 321 -8.22 30.14 17.23
C MET A 321 -9.53 30.03 18.02
N ALA A 322 -10.08 28.82 18.17
CA ALA A 322 -11.25 28.56 19.00
C ALA A 322 -10.99 28.87 20.48
N ALA A 323 -9.81 28.51 21.00
CA ALA A 323 -9.41 28.86 22.37
C ALA A 323 -9.25 30.38 22.55
N GLU A 324 -8.68 31.10 21.57
CA GLU A 324 -8.62 32.57 21.59
C GLU A 324 -10.01 33.20 21.57
N ILE A 325 -10.89 32.78 20.67
CA ILE A 325 -12.28 33.27 20.59
C ILE A 325 -12.99 33.03 21.92
N ALA A 326 -12.96 31.80 22.44
CA ALA A 326 -13.60 31.46 23.71
C ALA A 326 -13.05 32.27 24.89
N ARG A 327 -11.75 32.60 24.89
CA ARG A 327 -11.11 33.39 25.96
C ARG A 327 -11.40 34.89 25.90
N TYR A 328 -11.57 35.46 24.70
CA TYR A 328 -11.48 36.91 24.51
C TYR A 328 -12.68 37.57 23.80
N HIS A 329 -13.71 36.85 23.36
CA HIS A 329 -14.87 37.45 22.67
C HIS A 329 -15.72 38.37 23.58
N HIS A 330 -15.55 38.29 24.90
CA HIS A 330 -16.14 39.18 25.92
C HIS A 330 -15.19 40.33 26.37
N GLU A 331 -14.01 40.43 25.78
CA GLU A 331 -13.18 41.64 25.92
C GLU A 331 -13.79 42.81 25.11
N ARG A 332 -13.50 44.03 25.55
CA ARG A 332 -14.02 45.26 24.92
C ARG A 332 -12.88 46.11 24.41
N TRP A 333 -13.09 46.84 23.32
CA TRP A 333 -12.06 47.72 22.75
C TRP A 333 -11.51 48.76 23.76
N ASP A 334 -12.36 49.27 24.66
CA ASP A 334 -12.00 50.15 25.77
C ASP A 334 -11.34 49.44 26.97
N GLY A 335 -11.34 48.11 26.99
CA GLY A 335 -10.90 47.25 28.10
C GLY A 335 -11.74 47.39 29.36
N GLY A 336 -13.05 47.62 29.22
CA GLY A 336 -14.05 47.39 30.26
C GLY A 336 -14.62 45.96 30.26
N GLY A 337 -14.00 45.04 29.50
CA GLY A 337 -14.45 43.67 29.29
C GLY A 337 -14.02 42.68 30.38
N TYR A 338 -14.04 41.39 30.04
CA TYR A 338 -13.54 40.31 30.89
C TYR A 338 -13.10 39.12 30.01
N LEU A 339 -12.17 38.25 30.43
CA LEU A 339 -11.64 38.07 31.80
C LEU A 339 -10.40 38.91 32.16
N GLU A 340 -9.57 39.27 31.19
CA GLU A 340 -8.22 39.81 31.39
C GLU A 340 -8.17 41.35 31.31
N GLY A 341 -9.15 41.99 30.64
CA GLY A 341 -9.25 43.46 30.51
C GLY A 341 -8.39 44.05 29.39
N LEU A 342 -8.17 43.27 28.32
CA LEU A 342 -7.37 43.65 27.14
C LEU A 342 -7.97 44.86 26.40
N LYS A 343 -7.14 45.59 25.65
CA LYS A 343 -7.52 46.86 24.99
C LYS A 343 -7.11 46.85 23.53
N GLY A 344 -7.92 47.48 22.68
CA GLY A 344 -7.57 47.69 21.27
C GLY A 344 -7.17 46.40 20.54
N THR A 345 -5.98 46.44 19.94
CA THR A 345 -5.39 45.35 19.16
C THR A 345 -4.85 44.17 19.96
N ASP A 346 -4.71 44.30 21.29
CA ASP A 346 -4.22 43.23 22.17
C ASP A 346 -5.22 42.07 22.26
N ILE A 347 -6.50 42.34 21.96
CA ILE A 347 -7.55 41.33 21.77
C ILE A 347 -7.29 40.63 20.41
N PRO A 348 -7.25 39.29 20.32
CA PRO A 348 -7.06 38.62 19.03
C PRO A 348 -8.13 38.98 17.99
N LEU A 349 -7.72 39.07 16.72
CA LEU A 349 -8.58 39.53 15.62
C LEU A 349 -9.84 38.67 15.46
N ALA A 350 -9.69 37.34 15.54
CA ALA A 350 -10.80 36.40 15.46
C ALA A 350 -11.83 36.62 16.58
N ALA A 351 -11.38 36.87 17.81
CA ALA A 351 -12.25 37.17 18.95
C ALA A 351 -13.01 38.49 18.77
N ARG A 352 -12.35 39.54 18.25
CA ARG A 352 -13.01 40.83 17.95
C ARG A 352 -14.07 40.71 16.84
N ILE A 353 -13.84 39.88 15.82
CA ILE A 353 -14.82 39.59 14.76
C ILE A 353 -16.04 38.87 15.34
N VAL A 354 -15.81 37.81 16.12
CA VAL A 354 -16.90 37.01 16.74
C VAL A 354 -17.71 37.84 17.75
N SER A 355 -17.08 38.75 18.50
CA SER A 355 -17.77 39.65 19.44
C SER A 355 -18.83 40.54 18.77
N VAL A 356 -18.57 41.05 17.56
CA VAL A 356 -19.55 41.81 16.78
C VAL A 356 -20.70 40.92 16.28
N ALA A 357 -20.39 39.69 15.85
CA ALA A 357 -21.39 38.72 15.42
C ALA A 357 -22.33 38.28 16.57
N ASP A 358 -21.77 37.98 17.75
CA ASP A 358 -22.52 37.57 18.95
C ASP A 358 -23.49 38.66 19.38
N VAL A 359 -22.99 39.89 19.60
CA VAL A 359 -23.86 40.99 20.04
C VAL A 359 -24.91 41.33 18.98
N PHE A 360 -24.63 41.18 17.68
CA PHE A 360 -25.67 41.34 16.65
C PHE A 360 -26.77 40.28 16.74
N ASP A 361 -26.41 39.01 16.86
CA ASP A 361 -27.38 37.91 16.97
C ASP A 361 -28.17 38.01 18.30
N ALA A 362 -27.49 38.26 19.41
CA ALA A 362 -28.09 38.47 20.74
C ALA A 362 -29.06 39.67 20.84
N LEU A 363 -28.97 40.64 19.92
CA LEU A 363 -29.90 41.77 19.82
C LEU A 363 -31.05 41.52 18.84
N SER A 364 -30.79 40.84 17.72
CA SER A 364 -31.76 40.61 16.62
C SER A 364 -32.54 39.29 16.74
N SER A 365 -32.05 38.32 17.52
CA SER A 365 -32.74 37.06 17.82
C SER A 365 -33.77 37.20 18.94
N LYS A 366 -34.84 36.39 18.87
CA LYS A 366 -35.90 36.38 19.89
C LYS A 366 -35.55 35.43 21.03
N ARG A 367 -35.19 35.98 22.19
CA ARG A 367 -34.89 35.23 23.43
C ARG A 367 -36.14 35.05 24.29
N VAL A 368 -36.16 34.01 25.14
CA VAL A 368 -37.31 33.65 26.00
C VAL A 368 -37.78 34.82 26.90
N TYR A 369 -36.88 35.75 27.24
CA TYR A 369 -37.13 36.86 28.17
C TYR A 369 -37.07 38.26 27.54
N LYS A 370 -36.89 38.36 26.21
CA LYS A 370 -36.77 39.65 25.49
C LYS A 370 -37.20 39.48 24.02
N ASP A 371 -38.15 40.30 23.57
CA ASP A 371 -38.48 40.37 22.15
C ASP A 371 -37.28 40.87 21.32
N ALA A 372 -37.19 40.34 20.10
CA ALA A 372 -36.17 40.70 19.12
C ALA A 372 -36.24 42.20 18.77
N MET A 373 -35.08 42.85 18.66
CA MET A 373 -34.98 44.19 18.08
C MET A 373 -34.91 44.07 16.55
N SER A 374 -35.31 45.10 15.81
CA SER A 374 -35.10 45.09 14.37
C SER A 374 -33.61 45.12 14.03
N ALA A 375 -33.22 44.53 12.90
CA ALA A 375 -31.81 44.49 12.48
C ALA A 375 -31.21 45.91 12.33
N ALA A 376 -32.02 46.89 11.94
CA ALA A 376 -31.63 48.31 11.88
C ALA A 376 -31.35 48.92 13.27
N GLU A 377 -32.13 48.59 14.30
CA GLU A 377 -31.87 49.03 15.68
C GLU A 377 -30.64 48.33 16.27
N ALA A 378 -30.45 47.04 15.97
CA ALA A 378 -29.27 46.29 16.38
C ALA A 378 -27.99 46.85 15.71
N ARG A 379 -28.05 47.20 14.42
CA ARG A 379 -26.98 47.93 13.71
C ARG A 379 -26.65 49.25 14.37
N ALA A 380 -27.65 50.07 14.69
CA ALA A 380 -27.44 51.38 15.31
C ALA A 380 -26.65 51.26 16.63
N LEU A 381 -27.01 50.30 17.50
CA LEU A 381 -26.29 50.03 18.75
C LEU A 381 -24.85 49.55 18.54
N ILE A 382 -24.57 48.80 17.48
CA ILE A 382 -23.20 48.35 17.14
C ILE A 382 -22.37 49.53 16.61
N CYS A 383 -22.95 50.38 15.76
CA CYS A 383 -22.31 51.61 15.29
C CYS A 383 -22.02 52.59 16.43
N GLU A 384 -22.95 52.77 17.38
CA GLU A 384 -22.73 53.55 18.62
C GLU A 384 -21.66 52.93 19.53
N GLY A 385 -21.47 51.60 19.47
CA GLY A 385 -20.42 50.87 20.20
C GLY A 385 -19.01 51.00 19.61
N SER A 386 -18.85 51.62 18.43
CA SER A 386 -17.57 51.74 17.72
C SER A 386 -16.51 52.51 18.53
N GLY A 387 -15.31 51.93 18.66
CA GLY A 387 -14.19 52.53 19.40
C GLY A 387 -14.35 52.50 20.93
N ASN A 388 -15.39 51.83 21.45
CA ASN A 388 -15.64 51.64 22.87
C ASN A 388 -15.89 50.16 23.18
N HIS A 389 -16.97 49.60 22.64
CA HIS A 389 -17.24 48.17 22.73
C HIS A 389 -16.42 47.42 21.68
N PHE A 390 -16.47 47.88 20.42
CA PHE A 390 -15.99 47.16 19.25
C PHE A 390 -14.84 47.88 18.54
N ASP A 391 -14.01 47.12 17.82
CA ASP A 391 -12.99 47.65 16.91
C ASP A 391 -13.64 48.47 15.78
N PRO A 392 -13.30 49.76 15.61
CA PRO A 392 -13.86 50.60 14.56
C PRO A 392 -13.76 50.00 13.15
N ALA A 393 -12.64 49.32 12.82
CA ALA A 393 -12.45 48.75 11.49
C ALA A 393 -13.40 47.57 11.23
N ILE A 394 -13.72 46.80 12.27
CA ILE A 394 -14.65 45.67 12.20
C ILE A 394 -16.10 46.17 12.15
N VAL A 395 -16.42 47.25 12.85
CA VAL A 395 -17.73 47.93 12.72
C VAL A 395 -17.93 48.48 11.30
N THR A 396 -16.91 49.08 10.68
CA THR A 396 -16.99 49.51 9.28
C THR A 396 -17.22 48.33 8.34
N ALA A 397 -16.49 47.22 8.49
CA ALA A 397 -16.69 46.03 7.66
C ALA A 397 -18.06 45.36 7.88
N PHE A 398 -18.58 45.35 9.11
CA PHE A 398 -19.94 44.94 9.44
C PHE A 398 -20.98 45.83 8.74
N GLU A 399 -20.79 47.16 8.76
CA GLU A 399 -21.68 48.11 8.11
C GLU A 399 -21.65 47.99 6.56
N GLU A 400 -20.48 47.83 5.96
CA GLU A 400 -20.31 47.57 4.52
C GLU A 400 -20.93 46.23 4.07
N THR A 401 -21.10 45.28 5.00
CA THR A 401 -21.65 43.93 4.72
C THR A 401 -23.09 43.76 5.22
N PHE A 402 -23.66 44.79 5.86
CA PHE A 402 -24.92 44.69 6.59
C PHE A 402 -26.08 44.15 5.75
N ASP A 403 -26.21 44.63 4.50
CA ASP A 403 -27.28 44.20 3.60
C ASP A 403 -27.23 42.68 3.30
N LYS A 404 -26.04 42.06 3.29
CA LYS A 404 -25.87 40.60 3.16
C LYS A 404 -26.23 39.86 4.45
N ILE A 405 -25.87 40.45 5.60
CA ILE A 405 -26.15 39.92 6.93
C ILE A 405 -27.66 39.93 7.22
N GLU A 406 -28.35 41.01 6.88
CA GLU A 406 -29.82 41.14 6.97
C GLU A 406 -30.52 40.16 6.02
N ALA A 407 -30.07 40.07 4.76
CA ALA A 407 -30.60 39.10 3.80
C ALA A 407 -30.45 37.64 4.29
N PHE A 408 -29.28 37.26 4.82
CA PHE A 408 -29.04 35.92 5.36
C PHE A 408 -29.89 35.64 6.62
N SER A 409 -30.10 36.65 7.48
CA SER A 409 -30.98 36.55 8.64
C SER A 409 -32.45 36.29 8.24
N ALA A 410 -32.90 36.90 7.15
CA ALA A 410 -34.20 36.60 6.56
C ALA A 410 -34.25 35.20 5.92
N GLU A 411 -33.24 34.83 5.12
CA GLU A 411 -33.23 33.62 4.30
C GLU A 411 -32.99 32.31 5.09
N GLN A 412 -32.34 32.36 6.26
CA GLN A 412 -32.18 31.20 7.15
C GLN A 412 -33.50 30.59 7.65
N HIS A 413 -34.62 31.31 7.55
CA HIS A 413 -35.96 30.73 7.75
C HIS A 413 -36.36 29.71 6.64
N SER A 414 -35.49 29.46 5.64
CA SER A 414 -35.77 28.62 4.47
C SER A 414 -34.57 27.80 3.92
N VAL A 415 -34.00 26.91 4.75
CA VAL A 415 -33.27 25.66 4.40
C VAL A 415 -32.02 25.75 3.47
N VAL A 416 -30.87 25.28 4.01
CA VAL A 416 -29.52 25.37 3.43
C VAL A 416 -29.16 24.28 2.40
N ARG A 417 -28.40 24.65 1.35
CA ARG A 417 -27.51 23.74 0.56
C ARG A 417 -26.53 24.52 -0.35
N PHE A 418 -25.21 24.27 -0.27
CA PHE A 418 -24.27 24.43 -1.42
C PHE A 418 -22.90 23.77 -1.18
N LEU A 419 -22.05 23.81 -2.22
CA LEU A 419 -20.64 23.39 -2.38
C LEU A 419 -20.38 21.95 -2.84
N ASN A 420 -20.08 21.80 -4.15
CA ASN A 420 -19.06 20.88 -4.70
C ASN A 420 -18.85 21.08 -6.21
N ALA A 421 -17.76 21.76 -6.57
CA ALA A 421 -17.21 21.95 -7.93
C ALA A 421 -15.81 22.61 -7.77
N ALA A 422 -14.74 22.31 -8.53
CA ALA A 422 -14.55 21.38 -9.66
C ALA A 422 -13.04 21.06 -9.84
N SER A 423 -12.69 20.55 -11.04
CA SER A 423 -11.38 20.57 -11.71
C SER A 423 -10.56 19.26 -11.72
N GLY A 424 -9.62 19.18 -12.69
CA GLY A 424 -8.84 17.98 -13.04
C GLY A 424 -8.81 17.74 -14.56
N GLN A 425 -7.81 18.30 -15.25
CA GLN A 425 -7.49 17.98 -16.66
C GLN A 425 -6.10 17.35 -16.76
N THR A 426 -5.96 16.39 -17.67
CA THR A 426 -4.75 15.55 -17.86
C THR A 426 -3.75 16.14 -18.87
N ALA A 427 -2.47 15.85 -18.69
CA ALA A 427 -1.42 16.08 -19.69
C ALA A 427 -0.56 14.82 -19.88
N ASN A 428 -0.10 14.58 -21.12
CA ASN A 428 0.71 13.41 -21.51
C ASN A 428 2.21 13.73 -21.46
N TYR A 429 3.06 12.70 -21.42
CA TYR A 429 4.48 12.81 -21.77
C TYR A 429 4.97 11.71 -22.72
N HIS A 430 6.21 11.83 -23.19
CA HIS A 430 6.89 10.89 -24.09
C HIS A 430 8.23 10.45 -23.51
N TRP A 431 8.68 9.23 -23.85
CA TRP A 431 10.05 8.76 -23.62
C TRP A 431 10.88 8.72 -24.92
N GLY A 432 12.21 8.80 -24.80
CA GLY A 432 13.09 9.13 -25.92
C GLY A 432 14.25 8.17 -26.20
N LYS A 433 14.54 8.01 -27.50
CA LYS A 433 15.83 7.70 -28.16
C LYS A 433 16.80 6.72 -27.48
N HIS A 434 17.04 5.58 -28.12
CA HIS A 434 18.16 4.68 -27.83
C HIS A 434 19.54 5.31 -28.10
N GLN A 435 20.55 4.91 -27.32
CA GLN A 435 21.99 4.96 -27.67
C GLN A 435 22.58 3.55 -27.68
N VAL A 436 23.78 3.38 -28.27
CA VAL A 436 24.27 2.08 -28.78
C VAL A 436 25.79 1.93 -28.60
N VAL A 437 26.24 0.68 -28.36
CA VAL A 437 27.64 0.17 -28.44
C VAL A 437 28.67 0.63 -27.39
N THR A 438 28.61 1.85 -26.86
CA THR A 438 29.76 2.39 -26.08
C THR A 438 30.04 1.79 -24.70
N GLU A 439 29.16 0.95 -24.14
CA GLU A 439 29.20 0.56 -22.72
C GLU A 439 29.61 -0.90 -22.44
N LEU A 440 29.94 -1.71 -23.45
CA LEU A 440 30.33 -3.13 -23.26
C LEU A 440 31.67 -3.36 -22.51
N SER A 441 32.36 -2.29 -22.11
CA SER A 441 33.68 -2.35 -21.46
C SER A 441 33.59 -2.82 -20.01
N GLY A 442 34.26 -3.94 -19.71
CA GLY A 442 34.35 -4.49 -18.35
C GLY A 442 33.28 -5.52 -17.98
N GLU A 443 32.37 -5.86 -18.90
CA GLU A 443 31.34 -6.88 -18.68
C GLU A 443 31.84 -8.32 -18.76
N ASN A 444 31.22 -9.22 -18.01
CA ASN A 444 31.67 -10.62 -17.83
C ASN A 444 31.04 -11.55 -18.89
N ALA A 445 31.84 -12.41 -19.52
CA ALA A 445 31.37 -13.49 -20.39
C ALA A 445 32.05 -14.82 -20.05
N VAL A 446 31.30 -15.93 -20.06
CA VAL A 446 31.85 -17.28 -19.86
C VAL A 446 31.78 -18.05 -21.19
N VAL A 447 32.90 -18.61 -21.61
CA VAL A 447 33.00 -19.43 -22.82
C VAL A 447 33.37 -20.86 -22.45
N ILE A 448 32.52 -21.81 -22.82
CA ILE A 448 32.76 -23.25 -22.66
C ILE A 448 33.43 -23.75 -23.94
N THR A 449 34.67 -24.22 -23.83
CA THR A 449 35.51 -24.57 -24.99
C THR A 449 36.48 -25.71 -24.67
N ASP A 450 36.71 -26.54 -25.67
CA ASP A 450 37.66 -27.65 -25.67
C ASP A 450 39.03 -27.32 -26.32
N GLY A 451 39.20 -26.09 -26.81
CA GLY A 451 40.37 -25.66 -27.57
C GLY A 451 40.15 -25.56 -29.08
N THR A 452 38.92 -25.75 -29.57
CA THR A 452 38.50 -25.49 -30.97
C THR A 452 39.00 -24.12 -31.50
N PRO A 453 39.69 -24.06 -32.66
CA PRO A 453 40.25 -22.81 -33.20
C PRO A 453 39.21 -21.72 -33.50
N SER A 454 37.98 -22.11 -33.87
CA SER A 454 36.84 -21.22 -34.10
C SER A 454 36.45 -20.45 -32.84
N ILE A 455 36.27 -21.15 -31.72
CA ILE A 455 35.94 -20.52 -30.43
C ILE A 455 37.13 -19.70 -29.90
N GLY A 456 38.36 -20.11 -30.21
CA GLY A 456 39.58 -19.32 -29.98
C GLY A 456 39.63 -17.96 -30.69
N LEU A 457 38.88 -17.75 -31.77
CA LEU A 457 38.69 -16.44 -32.41
C LEU A 457 37.60 -15.61 -31.71
N ILE A 458 36.46 -16.23 -31.38
CA ILE A 458 35.36 -15.60 -30.64
C ILE A 458 35.88 -14.99 -29.32
N ILE A 459 36.68 -15.73 -28.55
CA ILE A 459 37.29 -15.26 -27.29
C ILE A 459 38.13 -13.98 -27.53
N LYS A 460 38.97 -13.96 -28.57
CA LYS A 460 39.82 -12.80 -28.91
C LYS A 460 38.98 -11.60 -29.33
N TRP A 461 37.89 -11.80 -30.05
CA TRP A 461 37.02 -10.71 -30.50
C TRP A 461 36.26 -10.07 -29.33
N LEU A 462 35.74 -10.85 -28.40
CA LEU A 462 35.12 -10.35 -27.16
C LEU A 462 36.12 -9.59 -26.28
N GLN A 463 37.34 -10.13 -26.14
CA GLN A 463 38.44 -9.42 -25.45
C GLN A 463 38.82 -8.12 -26.15
N SER A 464 38.75 -8.05 -27.49
CA SER A 464 39.08 -6.84 -28.27
C SER A 464 38.13 -5.66 -28.05
N VAL A 465 36.94 -5.90 -27.47
CA VAL A 465 35.96 -4.86 -27.10
C VAL A 465 35.86 -4.64 -25.59
N GLY A 466 36.80 -5.15 -24.80
CA GLY A 466 36.92 -4.89 -23.36
C GLY A 466 36.10 -5.82 -22.45
N MET A 467 35.49 -6.88 -22.97
CA MET A 467 34.78 -7.86 -22.13
C MET A 467 35.76 -8.77 -21.38
N LYS A 468 35.44 -9.05 -20.11
CA LYS A 468 36.15 -9.99 -19.24
C LYS A 468 35.70 -11.42 -19.57
N VAL A 469 36.42 -12.06 -20.48
CA VAL A 469 36.13 -13.45 -20.88
C VAL A 469 36.79 -14.45 -19.93
N ARG A 470 36.01 -15.35 -19.34
CA ARG A 470 36.46 -16.60 -18.72
C ARG A 470 36.31 -17.77 -19.68
N THR A 471 37.20 -18.75 -19.56
CA THR A 471 37.12 -20.02 -20.30
C THR A 471 37.03 -21.20 -19.33
N CYS A 472 36.29 -22.23 -19.72
CA CYS A 472 36.20 -23.49 -18.96
C CYS A 472 35.99 -24.68 -19.91
N GLY A 473 36.50 -25.84 -19.52
CA GLY A 473 36.49 -27.06 -20.36
C GLY A 473 35.26 -27.95 -20.20
N ASP A 474 34.38 -27.67 -19.23
CA ASP A 474 33.25 -28.52 -18.90
C ASP A 474 32.06 -27.73 -18.29
N TYR A 475 30.86 -28.29 -18.43
CA TYR A 475 29.63 -27.66 -17.95
C TYR A 475 29.52 -27.57 -16.42
N ALA A 476 30.18 -28.43 -15.63
CA ALA A 476 30.10 -28.37 -14.16
C ALA A 476 30.96 -27.22 -13.61
N SER A 477 32.17 -27.04 -14.12
CA SER A 477 32.99 -25.84 -13.86
C SER A 477 32.26 -24.56 -14.30
N ALA A 478 31.56 -24.60 -15.45
CA ALA A 478 30.75 -23.49 -15.92
C ALA A 478 29.61 -23.13 -14.94
N LYS A 479 28.95 -24.11 -14.29
CA LYS A 479 27.89 -23.82 -13.28
C LYS A 479 28.42 -23.04 -12.08
N ASN A 480 29.65 -23.33 -11.64
CA ASN A 480 30.25 -22.62 -10.50
C ASN A 480 30.63 -21.18 -10.91
N LEU A 481 31.31 -21.01 -12.05
CA LEU A 481 31.64 -19.68 -12.60
C LEU A 481 30.38 -18.82 -12.84
N ILE A 482 29.27 -19.40 -13.27
CA ILE A 482 28.00 -18.68 -13.47
C ILE A 482 27.35 -18.26 -12.13
N ARG A 483 27.54 -19.03 -11.06
CA ARG A 483 27.08 -18.65 -9.71
C ARG A 483 27.97 -17.58 -9.06
N GLU A 484 29.27 -17.60 -9.36
CA GLU A 484 30.27 -16.70 -8.77
C GLU A 484 30.37 -15.36 -9.51
N GLU A 485 30.53 -15.37 -10.84
CA GLU A 485 30.75 -14.16 -11.66
C GLU A 485 29.50 -13.67 -12.42
N CYS A 486 28.41 -14.44 -12.40
CA CYS A 486 27.11 -14.17 -13.04
C CYS A 486 27.23 -13.41 -14.38
N PRO A 487 27.75 -14.05 -15.45
CA PRO A 487 28.10 -13.38 -16.70
C PRO A 487 26.88 -12.81 -17.44
N MET A 488 27.12 -11.81 -18.29
CA MET A 488 26.16 -11.27 -19.24
C MET A 488 25.80 -12.34 -20.29
N VAL A 489 26.83 -12.95 -20.89
CA VAL A 489 26.71 -13.95 -21.96
C VAL A 489 27.46 -15.23 -21.57
N VAL A 490 26.85 -16.38 -21.86
CA VAL A 490 27.48 -17.69 -21.87
C VAL A 490 27.51 -18.20 -23.31
N ILE A 491 28.70 -18.54 -23.83
CA ILE A 491 28.86 -19.16 -25.16
C ILE A 491 29.33 -20.61 -24.95
N SER A 492 28.78 -21.57 -25.70
CA SER A 492 29.21 -22.97 -25.63
C SER A 492 29.17 -23.67 -26.99
N ASP A 493 30.08 -24.63 -27.20
CA ASP A 493 30.04 -25.54 -28.35
C ASP A 493 28.87 -26.55 -28.21
N TRP A 494 28.14 -26.78 -29.30
CA TRP A 494 27.08 -27.77 -29.39
C TRP A 494 27.58 -29.20 -29.68
N GLY A 495 28.73 -29.32 -30.34
CA GLY A 495 29.22 -30.56 -30.96
C GLY A 495 29.71 -31.62 -29.97
N GLN A 496 30.25 -31.21 -28.82
CA GLN A 496 30.85 -32.13 -27.84
C GLN A 496 29.84 -33.06 -27.17
N ASN A 497 28.78 -32.51 -26.57
CA ASN A 497 27.80 -33.30 -25.82
C ASN A 497 26.45 -32.57 -25.75
N ARG A 498 25.67 -32.69 -26.82
CA ARG A 498 24.32 -32.14 -26.93
C ARG A 498 23.44 -32.44 -25.71
N ALA A 499 23.48 -33.65 -25.14
CA ALA A 499 22.65 -33.97 -23.97
C ALA A 499 23.08 -33.19 -22.71
N ALA A 500 24.37 -32.96 -22.52
CA ALA A 500 24.87 -32.11 -21.43
C ALA A 500 24.57 -30.62 -21.68
N ALA A 501 24.71 -30.14 -22.92
CA ALA A 501 24.33 -28.78 -23.32
C ALA A 501 22.83 -28.52 -23.08
N GLU A 502 21.96 -29.46 -23.47
CA GLU A 502 20.51 -29.37 -23.25
C GLU A 502 20.12 -29.30 -21.76
N VAL A 503 20.79 -30.08 -20.91
CA VAL A 503 20.60 -30.05 -19.45
C VAL A 503 21.21 -28.79 -18.81
N PHE A 504 22.30 -28.26 -19.37
CA PHE A 504 22.99 -27.08 -18.88
C PHE A 504 22.21 -25.78 -19.17
N CYS A 505 21.74 -25.58 -20.40
CA CYS A 505 20.92 -24.41 -20.75
C CYS A 505 19.57 -24.42 -20.00
N ARG A 506 18.95 -25.60 -19.83
CA ARG A 506 17.73 -25.70 -19.01
C ARG A 506 18.00 -25.34 -17.56
N TRP A 507 19.12 -25.80 -17.00
CA TRP A 507 19.54 -25.42 -15.65
C TRP A 507 19.74 -23.89 -15.51
N ILE A 508 20.30 -23.19 -16.50
CA ILE A 508 20.43 -21.71 -16.47
C ILE A 508 19.05 -21.02 -16.35
N ARG A 509 17.96 -21.63 -16.87
CA ARG A 509 16.59 -21.10 -16.75
C ARG A 509 15.88 -21.49 -15.46
N GLU A 510 16.23 -22.63 -14.87
CA GLU A 510 15.67 -23.12 -13.61
C GLU A 510 16.39 -22.52 -12.37
N GLU A 511 17.66 -22.14 -12.51
CA GLU A 511 18.48 -21.55 -11.46
C GLU A 511 18.08 -20.09 -11.18
N ARG A 512 17.99 -19.72 -9.89
CA ARG A 512 17.65 -18.34 -9.46
C ARG A 512 18.88 -17.41 -9.52
N LEU A 513 19.37 -17.14 -10.73
CA LEU A 513 20.51 -16.25 -10.97
C LEU A 513 20.13 -14.75 -10.74
N PRO A 514 21.08 -13.91 -10.28
CA PRO A 514 20.86 -12.48 -10.04
C PRO A 514 20.35 -11.69 -11.25
N ARG A 515 20.99 -11.85 -12.42
CA ARG A 515 20.56 -11.28 -13.70
C ARG A 515 20.12 -12.35 -14.70
N TYR A 516 19.44 -11.94 -15.77
CA TYR A 516 19.29 -12.78 -16.95
C TYR A 516 20.66 -13.04 -17.57
N VAL A 517 21.02 -14.31 -17.71
CA VAL A 517 22.24 -14.76 -18.38
C VAL A 517 21.84 -15.19 -19.79
N PHE A 518 22.37 -14.50 -20.81
CA PHE A 518 22.05 -14.78 -22.20
C PHE A 518 22.91 -15.95 -22.72
N THR A 519 22.30 -16.98 -23.30
CA THR A 519 22.99 -18.20 -23.72
C THR A 519 23.08 -18.31 -25.24
N MET A 520 24.30 -18.28 -25.74
CA MET A 520 24.66 -18.49 -27.15
C MET A 520 25.24 -19.89 -27.34
N VAL A 521 24.90 -20.53 -28.45
CA VAL A 521 25.40 -21.86 -28.83
C VAL A 521 26.11 -21.78 -30.18
N ALA A 522 27.38 -22.19 -30.22
CA ALA A 522 28.13 -22.34 -31.46
C ALA A 522 27.87 -23.73 -32.07
N ALA A 523 27.51 -23.77 -33.36
CA ALA A 523 27.14 -25.00 -34.05
C ALA A 523 27.60 -25.01 -35.51
N GLU A 524 27.76 -26.22 -36.07
CA GLU A 524 27.90 -26.41 -37.52
C GLU A 524 26.53 -26.43 -38.22
N GLN A 525 26.50 -25.96 -39.47
CA GLN A 525 25.28 -25.91 -40.27
C GLN A 525 24.64 -27.29 -40.43
N GLY A 526 23.36 -27.41 -40.05
CA GLY A 526 22.58 -28.64 -40.17
C GLY A 526 22.51 -29.52 -38.91
N MET A 527 23.31 -29.27 -37.86
CA MET A 527 23.29 -30.13 -36.65
C MET A 527 22.04 -29.97 -35.76
N ILE A 528 21.32 -28.84 -35.83
CA ILE A 528 20.12 -28.59 -35.01
C ILE A 528 18.87 -29.10 -35.77
N THR A 529 18.65 -30.41 -35.75
CA THR A 529 17.61 -31.10 -36.55
C THR A 529 16.16 -30.78 -36.18
N ASP A 530 15.91 -30.05 -35.09
CA ASP A 530 14.60 -29.64 -34.59
C ASP A 530 14.69 -28.18 -34.13
N PRO A 531 14.02 -27.21 -34.79
CA PRO A 531 14.12 -25.80 -34.41
C PRO A 531 13.44 -25.52 -33.07
N THR A 532 12.42 -26.29 -32.70
CA THR A 532 11.71 -26.12 -31.42
C THR A 532 12.54 -26.59 -30.21
N LEU A 533 13.66 -27.26 -30.46
CA LEU A 533 14.59 -27.72 -29.42
C LEU A 533 15.13 -26.56 -28.59
N ALA A 534 15.55 -25.46 -29.24
CA ALA A 534 16.08 -24.28 -28.56
C ALA A 534 15.11 -23.75 -27.49
N TYR A 535 13.81 -23.78 -27.77
CA TYR A 535 12.77 -23.27 -26.87
C TYR A 535 12.50 -24.16 -25.67
N ARG A 536 12.60 -25.49 -25.83
CA ARG A 536 12.48 -26.50 -24.74
C ARG A 536 13.75 -26.61 -23.88
N VAL A 537 14.83 -25.98 -24.32
CA VAL A 537 16.17 -26.04 -23.73
C VAL A 537 16.58 -24.68 -23.14
N GLY A 538 15.99 -23.59 -23.60
CA GLY A 538 16.24 -22.25 -23.09
C GLY A 538 17.43 -21.53 -23.72
N ILE A 539 17.84 -21.91 -24.93
CA ILE A 539 18.87 -21.20 -25.70
C ILE A 539 18.30 -19.87 -26.20
N ASP A 540 19.07 -18.78 -26.12
CA ASP A 540 18.65 -17.45 -26.59
C ASP A 540 19.19 -17.14 -27.98
N ASP A 541 20.35 -17.66 -28.37
CA ASP A 541 20.82 -17.54 -29.76
C ASP A 541 21.73 -18.70 -30.20
N VAL A 542 21.81 -18.90 -31.51
CA VAL A 542 22.71 -19.85 -32.18
C VAL A 542 23.63 -19.08 -33.14
N ILE A 543 24.93 -19.38 -33.11
CA ILE A 543 25.95 -18.79 -33.96
C ILE A 543 26.68 -19.86 -34.76
N SER A 544 27.08 -19.55 -36.00
CA SER A 544 27.94 -20.43 -36.79
C SER A 544 29.37 -20.45 -36.24
N HIS A 545 30.06 -21.59 -36.34
CA HIS A 545 31.51 -21.66 -36.19
C HIS A 545 32.30 -20.79 -37.21
N SER A 546 31.63 -20.28 -38.25
CA SER A 546 32.15 -19.36 -39.26
C SER A 546 31.67 -17.91 -39.12
N ILE A 547 31.14 -17.51 -37.96
CA ILE A 547 30.62 -16.14 -37.72
C ILE A 547 31.73 -15.07 -37.88
N SER A 548 31.39 -13.90 -38.44
CA SER A 548 32.31 -12.76 -38.47
C SER A 548 32.38 -12.06 -37.11
N ARG A 549 33.43 -11.27 -36.89
CA ARG A 549 33.59 -10.45 -35.68
C ARG A 549 32.45 -9.44 -35.56
N GLU A 550 32.06 -8.84 -36.67
CA GLU A 550 31.09 -7.75 -36.78
C GLU A 550 29.66 -8.28 -36.54
N GLU A 551 29.36 -9.48 -37.03
CA GLU A 551 28.10 -10.15 -36.73
C GLU A 551 28.04 -10.59 -35.26
N LEU A 552 29.12 -11.18 -34.72
CA LEU A 552 29.22 -11.53 -33.30
C LEU A 552 28.98 -10.31 -32.41
N LEU A 553 29.62 -9.17 -32.70
CA LEU A 553 29.43 -7.94 -31.94
C LEU A 553 27.98 -7.42 -32.05
N SER A 554 27.35 -7.50 -33.21
CA SER A 554 25.91 -7.17 -33.33
C SER A 554 25.04 -8.10 -32.48
N ARG A 555 25.33 -9.41 -32.48
CA ARG A 555 24.60 -10.40 -31.65
C ARG A 555 24.78 -10.12 -30.15
N ILE A 556 25.97 -9.71 -29.71
CA ILE A 556 26.25 -9.27 -28.32
C ILE A 556 25.46 -8.00 -27.96
N ASN A 557 25.38 -7.01 -28.86
CA ASN A 557 24.58 -5.79 -28.61
C ASN A 557 23.08 -6.11 -28.50
N SER A 558 22.54 -6.96 -29.37
CA SER A 558 21.14 -7.40 -29.28
C SER A 558 20.88 -8.23 -28.02
N ALA A 559 21.83 -9.06 -27.59
CA ALA A 559 21.77 -9.75 -26.31
C ALA A 559 21.75 -8.77 -25.11
N GLY A 560 22.55 -7.71 -25.16
CA GLY A 560 22.55 -6.63 -24.16
C GLY A 560 21.17 -6.05 -23.91
N ARG A 561 20.45 -5.65 -24.98
CA ARG A 561 19.06 -5.14 -24.90
C ARG A 561 18.10 -6.16 -24.28
N VAL A 562 18.21 -7.44 -24.64
CA VAL A 562 17.38 -8.51 -24.07
C VAL A 562 17.64 -8.69 -22.57
N ILE A 563 18.91 -8.67 -22.15
CA ILE A 563 19.33 -8.78 -20.76
C ILE A 563 18.84 -7.58 -19.95
N GLU A 564 18.98 -6.36 -20.47
CA GLU A 564 18.50 -5.13 -19.85
C GLU A 564 16.99 -5.17 -19.60
N LEU A 565 16.20 -5.57 -20.62
CA LEU A 565 14.75 -5.66 -20.51
C LEU A 565 14.27 -6.79 -19.59
N GLU A 566 14.86 -7.99 -19.66
CA GLU A 566 14.57 -9.07 -18.70
C GLU A 566 15.00 -8.68 -17.28
N ASN A 567 16.11 -7.97 -17.11
CA ASN A 567 16.54 -7.44 -15.82
C ASN A 567 15.59 -6.36 -15.31
N HIS A 568 15.11 -5.44 -16.16
CA HIS A 568 14.16 -4.40 -15.75
C HIS A 568 12.83 -5.02 -15.29
N LEU A 569 12.25 -5.92 -16.10
CA LEU A 569 11.08 -6.73 -15.73
C LEU A 569 11.28 -7.46 -14.40
N ARG A 570 12.43 -8.13 -14.23
CA ARG A 570 12.79 -8.82 -12.98
C ARG A 570 12.98 -7.85 -11.83
N THR A 571 13.50 -6.64 -12.06
CA THR A 571 13.75 -5.65 -11.01
C THR A 571 12.43 -5.06 -10.51
N VAL A 572 11.50 -4.71 -11.40
CA VAL A 572 10.17 -4.21 -11.03
C VAL A 572 9.32 -5.27 -10.30
N GLU A 573 9.48 -6.57 -10.61
CA GLU A 573 8.84 -7.63 -9.81
C GLU A 573 9.55 -7.94 -8.48
N ARG A 574 10.90 -7.82 -8.43
CA ARG A 574 11.72 -8.34 -7.33
C ARG A 574 12.21 -7.32 -6.33
N ASN A 575 12.41 -6.07 -6.73
CA ASN A 575 13.08 -5.04 -5.96
C ASN A 575 12.25 -3.75 -5.84
N ASP A 576 12.44 -2.99 -4.76
CA ASP A 576 11.94 -1.63 -4.60
C ASP A 576 12.78 -0.66 -5.48
N PRO A 577 12.15 0.20 -6.29
CA PRO A 577 12.87 1.03 -7.27
C PRO A 577 13.71 2.15 -6.66
N LEU A 578 13.42 2.58 -5.43
CA LEU A 578 14.15 3.65 -4.76
C LEU A 578 15.42 3.15 -4.06
N THR A 579 15.31 2.04 -3.32
CA THR A 579 16.38 1.51 -2.46
C THR A 579 17.17 0.37 -3.10
N GLY A 580 16.67 -0.25 -4.17
CA GLY A 580 17.25 -1.43 -4.80
C GLY A 580 17.13 -2.73 -3.98
N LEU A 581 16.56 -2.65 -2.77
CA LEU A 581 16.28 -3.80 -1.89
C LEU A 581 15.20 -4.71 -2.48
N ALA A 582 15.03 -5.91 -1.94
CA ALA A 582 13.93 -6.79 -2.35
C ALA A 582 12.54 -6.15 -2.08
N THR A 583 11.52 -6.57 -2.83
CA THR A 583 10.11 -6.40 -2.46
C THR A 583 9.71 -7.46 -1.44
N LEU A 584 8.76 -7.13 -0.55
CA LEU A 584 8.17 -8.09 0.40
C LEU A 584 7.58 -9.33 -0.30
N ARG A 585 7.03 -9.17 -1.51
CA ARG A 585 6.50 -10.28 -2.32
C ARG A 585 7.62 -11.25 -2.74
N TYR A 586 8.71 -10.74 -3.29
CA TYR A 586 9.85 -11.56 -3.70
C TYR A 586 10.53 -12.23 -2.50
N LEU A 587 10.68 -11.49 -1.39
CA LEU A 587 11.20 -12.02 -0.13
C LEU A 587 10.39 -13.24 0.35
N ASN A 588 9.06 -13.14 0.36
CA ASN A 588 8.17 -14.23 0.75
C ASN A 588 8.33 -15.45 -0.19
N ASP A 589 8.53 -15.24 -1.50
CA ASP A 589 8.79 -16.31 -2.49
C ASP A 589 10.22 -16.91 -2.46
N GLN A 590 11.17 -16.29 -1.76
CA GLN A 590 12.44 -16.92 -1.37
C GLN A 590 12.25 -17.72 -0.07
N LEU A 591 11.74 -17.06 0.97
CA LEU A 591 11.64 -17.62 2.32
C LEU A 591 10.71 -18.83 2.43
N LYS A 592 9.76 -19.06 1.50
CA LYS A 592 8.93 -20.28 1.48
C LYS A 592 9.70 -21.60 1.64
N ARG A 593 10.92 -21.71 1.08
CA ARG A 593 11.77 -22.92 1.25
C ARG A 593 12.43 -22.95 2.63
N GLU A 594 12.99 -21.82 3.05
CA GLU A 594 13.67 -21.66 4.33
C GLU A 594 12.73 -21.81 5.53
N TRP A 595 11.48 -21.36 5.40
CA TRP A 595 10.44 -21.51 6.41
C TRP A 595 10.12 -22.98 6.69
N VAL A 596 10.00 -23.80 5.63
CA VAL A 596 9.79 -25.25 5.75
C VAL A 596 11.05 -25.93 6.28
N ARG A 597 12.25 -25.52 5.85
CA ARG A 597 13.53 -26.02 6.36
C ARG A 597 13.65 -25.77 7.87
N ALA A 598 13.45 -24.54 8.30
CA ALA A 598 13.55 -24.13 9.70
C ALA A 598 12.47 -24.76 10.59
N ARG A 599 11.23 -24.91 10.10
CA ARG A 599 10.18 -25.62 10.84
C ARG A 599 10.52 -27.10 11.04
N ASN A 600 10.97 -27.78 9.99
CA ASN A 600 11.25 -29.22 10.05
C ASN A 600 12.50 -29.54 10.90
N TYR A 601 13.55 -28.72 10.81
CA TYR A 601 14.81 -28.90 11.55
C TYR A 601 14.89 -28.10 12.86
N HIS A 602 13.78 -27.48 13.30
CA HIS A 602 13.70 -26.66 14.52
C HIS A 602 14.74 -25.52 14.59
N LEU A 603 15.16 -25.01 13.43
CA LEU A 603 16.07 -23.87 13.33
C LEU A 603 15.30 -22.57 13.63
N PRO A 604 15.93 -21.59 14.30
CA PRO A 604 15.33 -20.29 14.52
C PRO A 604 15.31 -19.48 13.22
N ILE A 605 14.27 -18.67 13.06
CA ILE A 605 14.26 -17.53 12.13
C ILE A 605 13.84 -16.33 12.96
N SER A 606 14.62 -15.25 12.90
CA SER A 606 14.23 -13.97 13.46
C SER A 606 13.98 -12.95 12.35
N CYS A 607 13.25 -11.89 12.68
CA CYS A 607 13.26 -10.67 11.87
C CYS A 607 13.41 -9.44 12.75
N ILE A 608 13.80 -8.35 12.11
CA ILE A 608 13.90 -7.01 12.66
C ILE A 608 13.10 -6.11 11.73
N VAL A 609 12.05 -5.46 12.24
CA VAL A 609 11.41 -4.32 11.56
C VAL A 609 12.13 -3.07 12.01
N ILE A 610 12.64 -2.31 11.05
CA ILE A 610 13.46 -1.11 11.20
C ILE A 610 12.65 0.05 10.64
N ASP A 611 12.62 1.17 11.35
CA ASP A 611 11.73 2.29 11.06
C ASP A 611 12.48 3.59 11.36
N ILE A 612 12.48 4.52 10.40
CA ILE A 612 13.20 5.79 10.53
C ILE A 612 12.40 6.75 11.43
N ASP A 613 13.02 7.13 12.55
CA ASP A 613 12.43 8.10 13.45
C ASP A 613 12.26 9.45 12.74
N ASP A 614 11.06 10.02 12.84
CA ASP A 614 10.71 11.37 12.34
C ASP A 614 10.93 11.58 10.82
N PHE A 615 10.84 10.52 10.01
CA PHE A 615 10.96 10.58 8.55
C PHE A 615 10.02 11.62 7.88
N SER A 616 8.80 11.79 8.39
CA SER A 616 7.87 12.83 7.91
C SER A 616 8.36 14.26 8.18
N GLU A 617 9.16 14.45 9.23
CA GLU A 617 9.77 15.74 9.58
C GLU A 617 11.00 15.98 8.70
N ILE A 618 11.83 14.96 8.49
CA ILE A 618 12.96 15.01 7.53
C ILE A 618 12.48 15.44 6.13
N ASN A 619 11.40 14.82 5.61
CA ASN A 619 10.84 15.17 4.31
C ASN A 619 10.24 16.58 4.24
N ARG A 620 9.71 17.10 5.35
CA ARG A 620 9.13 18.44 5.46
C ARG A 620 10.21 19.52 5.54
N ASP A 621 11.26 19.25 6.30
CA ASP A 621 12.25 20.26 6.70
C ASP A 621 13.47 20.28 5.75
N TYR A 622 13.78 19.17 5.07
CA TYR A 622 14.88 19.06 4.10
C TYR A 622 14.42 18.71 2.66
N GLY A 623 13.15 18.34 2.47
CA GLY A 623 12.57 17.93 1.18
C GLY A 623 12.56 16.42 0.95
N VAL A 624 11.70 15.95 0.04
CA VAL A 624 11.49 14.51 -0.24
C VAL A 624 12.76 13.82 -0.74
N GLU A 625 13.52 14.47 -1.64
CA GLU A 625 14.80 13.95 -2.15
C GLU A 625 15.81 13.68 -1.02
N ALA A 626 15.75 14.47 0.07
CA ALA A 626 16.62 14.30 1.22
C ALA A 626 16.24 13.08 2.08
N GLY A 627 14.94 12.81 2.26
CA GLY A 627 14.46 11.58 2.90
C GLY A 627 14.76 10.34 2.06
N ASP A 628 14.60 10.42 0.74
CA ASP A 628 14.98 9.37 -0.20
C ASP A 628 16.48 9.03 -0.10
N MET A 629 17.36 10.03 -0.02
CA MET A 629 18.80 9.83 0.25
C MET A 629 19.07 9.15 1.61
N VAL A 630 18.35 9.53 2.68
CA VAL A 630 18.48 8.89 4.00
C VAL A 630 18.10 7.41 3.93
N LEU A 631 16.99 7.08 3.27
CA LEU A 631 16.52 5.70 3.13
C LEU A 631 17.47 4.85 2.26
N GLN A 632 17.99 5.41 1.16
CA GLN A 632 19.01 4.76 0.33
C GLN A 632 20.30 4.47 1.11
N GLN A 633 20.79 5.44 1.89
CA GLN A 633 22.02 5.28 2.67
C GLN A 633 21.84 4.27 3.81
N LEU A 634 20.66 4.25 4.46
CA LEU A 634 20.29 3.24 5.44
C LEU A 634 20.25 1.83 4.82
N ALA A 635 19.59 1.67 3.67
CA ALA A 635 19.49 0.42 2.94
C ALA A 635 20.87 -0.15 2.56
N GLN A 636 21.77 0.69 2.04
CA GLN A 636 23.14 0.31 1.73
C GLN A 636 23.93 -0.08 2.99
N THR A 637 23.83 0.72 4.06
CA THR A 637 24.54 0.49 5.33
C THR A 637 24.18 -0.85 5.96
N ILE A 638 22.90 -1.23 5.97
CA ILE A 638 22.44 -2.53 6.48
C ILE A 638 22.89 -3.66 5.54
N THR A 639 22.77 -3.48 4.22
CA THR A 639 23.16 -4.49 3.21
C THR A 639 24.63 -4.89 3.33
N VAL A 640 25.54 -3.92 3.53
CA VAL A 640 26.98 -4.16 3.70
C VAL A 640 27.32 -4.89 5.00
N GLN A 641 26.43 -4.87 6.00
CA GLN A 641 26.63 -5.47 7.32
C GLN A 641 25.89 -6.80 7.52
N GLY A 642 25.02 -7.19 6.59
CA GLY A 642 24.31 -8.47 6.56
C GLY A 642 25.18 -9.62 6.05
N ARG A 643 24.72 -10.85 6.28
CA ARG A 643 25.28 -12.07 5.68
C ARG A 643 24.65 -12.31 4.31
N GLN A 644 25.30 -13.10 3.46
CA GLN A 644 24.72 -13.59 2.19
C GLN A 644 23.43 -14.43 2.35
N VAL A 645 23.10 -14.86 3.58
CA VAL A 645 21.88 -15.60 3.92
C VAL A 645 20.81 -14.74 4.62
N ASP A 646 21.16 -13.51 4.99
CA ASP A 646 20.21 -12.55 5.57
C ASP A 646 19.46 -11.85 4.43
N TYR A 647 18.19 -11.52 4.64
CA TYR A 647 17.35 -10.90 3.61
C TYR A 647 16.86 -9.53 4.06
N LEU A 648 17.11 -8.49 3.26
CA LEU A 648 16.63 -7.13 3.50
C LEU A 648 15.62 -6.71 2.41
N CYS A 649 14.45 -6.24 2.82
CA CYS A 649 13.43 -5.69 1.93
C CYS A 649 12.88 -4.36 2.47
N ARG A 650 12.30 -3.54 1.59
CA ARG A 650 11.45 -2.41 2.01
C ARG A 650 10.05 -2.94 2.36
N LEU A 651 9.39 -2.36 3.36
CA LEU A 651 7.99 -2.64 3.69
C LEU A 651 7.08 -1.59 3.05
N ASP A 652 7.36 -0.31 3.33
CA ASP A 652 6.60 0.87 2.89
C ASP A 652 7.52 2.12 2.89
N SER A 653 6.96 3.32 3.03
CA SER A 653 7.64 4.61 2.90
C SER A 653 8.96 4.70 3.66
N ASP A 654 8.92 4.36 4.94
CA ASP A 654 9.91 4.70 5.97
C ASP A 654 10.47 3.47 6.72
N ARG A 655 9.98 2.27 6.38
CA ARG A 655 10.26 1.04 7.13
C ARG A 655 10.89 -0.07 6.27
N LEU A 656 11.89 -0.73 6.85
CA LEU A 656 12.63 -1.85 6.29
C LEU A 656 12.42 -3.12 7.13
N LEU A 657 12.52 -4.29 6.49
CA LEU A 657 12.48 -5.59 7.14
C LEU A 657 13.77 -6.35 6.86
N LEU A 658 14.48 -6.72 7.93
CA LEU A 658 15.64 -7.60 7.88
C LEU A 658 15.26 -8.96 8.48
N VAL A 659 15.22 -10.00 7.65
CA VAL A 659 15.00 -11.40 8.08
C VAL A 659 16.33 -12.12 8.19
N LEU A 660 16.51 -12.82 9.31
CA LEU A 660 17.74 -13.50 9.72
C LEU A 660 17.48 -15.01 9.90
N PRO A 661 17.65 -15.84 8.85
CA PRO A 661 17.60 -17.29 8.96
C PRO A 661 18.71 -17.84 9.86
N GLU A 662 18.42 -18.95 10.56
CA GLU A 662 19.33 -19.58 11.52
C GLU A 662 19.83 -18.64 12.65
N CYS A 663 19.12 -17.53 12.88
CA CYS A 663 19.42 -16.55 13.90
C CYS A 663 18.36 -16.58 15.00
N ALA A 664 18.79 -16.78 16.25
CA ALA A 664 17.95 -16.68 17.43
C ALA A 664 17.80 -15.22 17.89
N GLU A 665 16.73 -14.92 18.64
CA GLU A 665 16.34 -13.54 19.00
C GLU A 665 17.45 -12.73 19.68
N VAL A 666 18.20 -13.35 20.60
CA VAL A 666 19.33 -12.72 21.31
C VAL A 666 20.47 -12.32 20.37
N ASN A 667 20.63 -12.99 19.23
CA ASN A 667 21.60 -12.62 18.20
C ASN A 667 21.01 -11.62 17.21
N ALA A 668 19.71 -11.69 16.90
CA ALA A 668 19.02 -10.66 16.13
C ALA A 668 19.02 -9.30 16.85
N TYR A 669 18.85 -9.29 18.18
CA TYR A 669 19.01 -8.12 19.04
C TYR A 669 20.37 -7.46 18.88
N ARG A 670 21.45 -8.25 18.89
CA ARG A 670 22.83 -7.78 18.70
C ARG A 670 23.06 -7.23 17.29
N VAL A 671 22.39 -7.79 16.27
CA VAL A 671 22.41 -7.23 14.91
C VAL A 671 21.69 -5.89 14.86
N ALA A 672 20.51 -5.77 15.48
CA ALA A 672 19.75 -4.52 15.55
C ALA A 672 20.48 -3.41 16.32
N MET A 673 21.06 -3.71 17.50
CA MET A 673 21.92 -2.75 18.23
C MET A 673 23.10 -2.28 17.38
N ARG A 674 23.74 -3.19 16.63
CA ARG A 674 24.85 -2.82 15.74
C ARG A 674 24.38 -1.92 14.59
N ILE A 675 23.14 -2.07 14.11
CA ILE A 675 22.55 -1.18 13.09
C ILE A 675 22.29 0.21 13.68
N GLU A 676 21.70 0.31 14.88
CA GLU A 676 21.47 1.59 15.56
C GLU A 676 22.77 2.38 15.74
N MET A 677 23.81 1.75 16.31
CA MET A 677 25.14 2.34 16.47
C MET A 677 25.86 2.74 15.16
N LEU A 678 25.37 2.28 14.01
CA LEU A 678 25.88 2.67 12.67
C LEU A 678 25.06 3.82 12.07
N VAL A 679 23.74 3.81 12.24
CA VAL A 679 22.85 4.92 11.82
C VAL A 679 23.17 6.19 12.61
N ASP A 680 23.47 6.05 13.91
CA ASP A 680 24.03 7.10 14.79
C ASP A 680 25.28 7.82 14.25
N ARG A 681 25.98 7.19 13.29
CA ARG A 681 27.22 7.68 12.67
C ARG A 681 27.04 7.96 11.17
N MET A 682 25.83 7.79 10.65
CA MET A 682 25.48 8.03 9.27
C MET A 682 25.29 9.53 9.07
N VAL A 683 26.26 10.16 8.41
CA VAL A 683 26.12 11.55 7.96
C VAL A 683 25.54 11.54 6.56
N VAL A 684 24.29 11.96 6.41
CA VAL A 684 23.66 12.23 5.12
C VAL A 684 23.69 13.74 4.90
N GLU A 685 24.28 14.18 3.80
CA GLU A 685 24.39 15.59 3.46
C GLU A 685 23.52 15.90 2.23
N ALA A 686 22.52 16.75 2.42
CA ALA A 686 21.66 17.24 1.34
C ALA A 686 21.61 18.77 1.41
N ASN A 687 21.67 19.45 0.26
CA ASN A 687 21.64 20.91 0.15
C ASN A 687 22.67 21.65 1.04
N GLY A 688 23.79 21.01 1.37
CA GLY A 688 24.84 21.54 2.25
C GLY A 688 24.50 21.53 3.75
N GLN A 689 23.52 20.74 4.17
CA GLN A 689 23.18 20.50 5.57
C GLN A 689 23.27 19.01 5.91
N GLN A 690 23.70 18.71 7.13
CA GLN A 690 23.74 17.35 7.66
C GLN A 690 22.38 16.99 8.27
N ILE A 691 21.75 15.92 7.77
CA ILE A 691 20.47 15.44 8.26
C ILE A 691 20.71 14.53 9.47
N PRO A 692 20.18 14.84 10.66
CA PRO A 692 20.18 13.91 11.78
C PRO A 692 19.18 12.77 11.50
N CYS A 693 19.59 11.52 11.73
CA CYS A 693 18.75 10.33 11.55
C CYS A 693 18.92 9.38 12.73
N SER A 694 17.82 8.81 13.23
CA SER A 694 17.84 7.65 14.11
C SER A 694 16.79 6.62 13.67
N VAL A 695 16.88 5.42 14.22
CA VAL A 695 15.98 4.31 13.89
C VAL A 695 15.45 3.63 15.14
N SER A 696 14.14 3.38 15.16
CA SER A 696 13.51 2.46 16.10
C SER A 696 13.45 1.05 15.50
N MET A 697 13.62 0.03 16.33
CA MET A 697 13.66 -1.37 15.89
C MET A 697 12.88 -2.32 16.79
N GLY A 698 12.00 -3.10 16.16
CA GLY A 698 11.31 -4.23 16.77
C GLY A 698 11.88 -5.55 16.27
N VAL A 699 12.24 -6.45 17.20
CA VAL A 699 12.82 -7.76 16.91
C VAL A 699 11.86 -8.86 17.36
N ALA A 700 11.71 -9.90 16.55
CA ALA A 700 10.92 -11.09 16.92
C ALA A 700 11.60 -12.38 16.44
N GLN A 701 11.18 -13.52 16.98
CA GLN A 701 11.58 -14.86 16.54
C GLN A 701 10.37 -15.74 16.24
N ARG A 702 10.48 -16.57 15.20
CA ARG A 702 9.51 -17.61 14.87
C ARG A 702 9.43 -18.64 16.01
N ASN A 703 8.25 -18.78 16.61
CA ASN A 703 7.88 -19.90 17.49
C ASN A 703 7.05 -20.94 16.70
N ASN A 704 6.26 -21.79 17.38
CA ASN A 704 5.40 -22.77 16.69
C ASN A 704 4.07 -22.16 16.21
N ASP A 705 3.64 -21.06 16.83
CA ASP A 705 2.33 -20.42 16.63
C ASP A 705 2.33 -19.34 15.55
N VAL A 706 3.51 -18.96 15.06
CA VAL A 706 3.75 -18.08 13.90
C VAL A 706 3.78 -18.92 12.61
N PRO A 707 2.71 -18.93 11.79
CA PRO A 707 2.57 -19.87 10.66
C PRO A 707 3.32 -19.42 9.40
N ASN A 708 3.54 -18.12 9.23
CA ASN A 708 4.09 -17.49 8.02
C ASN A 708 4.94 -16.25 8.37
N LEU A 709 5.59 -15.66 7.36
CA LEU A 709 6.39 -14.44 7.51
C LEU A 709 5.57 -13.23 7.98
N GLU A 710 4.32 -13.12 7.52
CA GLU A 710 3.38 -12.04 7.85
C GLU A 710 3.15 -11.93 9.36
N ALA A 711 2.78 -13.03 10.02
CA ALA A 711 2.64 -13.08 11.48
C ALA A 711 3.97 -12.90 12.26
N LEU A 712 5.12 -13.07 11.61
CA LEU A 712 6.43 -12.75 12.21
C LEU A 712 6.72 -11.24 12.14
N ILE A 713 6.30 -10.58 11.06
CA ILE A 713 6.35 -9.11 10.91
C ILE A 713 5.42 -8.45 11.92
N ASP A 714 4.17 -8.92 12.06
CA ASP A 714 3.20 -8.44 13.06
C ASP A 714 3.81 -8.45 14.48
N ASN A 715 4.47 -9.56 14.83
CA ASN A 715 5.15 -9.74 16.11
C ASN A 715 6.32 -8.76 16.32
N ALA A 716 7.09 -8.47 15.26
CA ALA A 716 8.15 -7.46 15.32
C ALA A 716 7.59 -6.03 15.36
N GLU A 717 6.46 -5.74 14.68
CA GLU A 717 5.78 -4.45 14.80
C GLU A 717 5.31 -4.15 16.23
N ILE A 718 4.86 -5.17 16.97
CA ILE A 718 4.48 -5.01 18.39
C ILE A 718 5.69 -4.54 19.20
N ALA A 719 6.86 -5.16 19.01
CA ALA A 719 8.10 -4.73 19.66
C ALA A 719 8.54 -3.32 19.21
N LEU A 720 8.38 -2.98 17.93
CA LEU A 720 8.68 -1.64 17.40
C LEU A 720 7.78 -0.55 18.02
N LYS A 721 6.49 -0.84 18.21
CA LYS A 721 5.54 0.09 18.87
C LYS A 721 5.97 0.37 20.32
N VAL A 722 6.52 -0.63 21.01
CA VAL A 722 7.14 -0.44 22.33
C VAL A 722 8.41 0.42 22.23
N ALA A 723 9.32 0.16 21.27
CA ALA A 723 10.53 0.95 21.06
C ALA A 723 10.23 2.44 20.83
N LYS A 724 9.28 2.76 19.94
CA LYS A 724 8.81 4.14 19.71
C LYS A 724 8.18 4.77 20.96
N SER A 725 7.42 4.00 21.75
CA SER A 725 6.78 4.52 22.99
C SER A 725 7.78 4.89 24.08
N LEU A 726 8.91 4.18 24.17
CA LEU A 726 9.95 4.37 25.19
C LEU A 726 10.78 5.65 24.99
N GLY A 727 10.79 6.22 23.79
CA GLY A 727 11.58 7.43 23.49
C GLY A 727 12.12 7.55 22.07
N LYS A 728 11.83 6.59 21.17
CA LYS A 728 12.51 6.38 19.86
C LYS A 728 13.97 5.93 20.04
N ARG A 729 14.72 5.68 18.95
CA ARG A 729 16.13 5.24 18.99
C ARG A 729 16.38 4.06 19.94
N HIS A 730 15.51 3.05 19.84
CA HIS A 730 15.51 1.91 20.74
C HIS A 730 15.32 0.60 19.97
N VAL A 731 15.95 -0.45 20.50
CA VAL A 731 15.81 -1.83 20.03
C VAL A 731 15.06 -2.64 21.10
N VAL A 732 13.95 -3.26 20.71
CA VAL A 732 13.13 -4.09 21.62
C VAL A 732 12.91 -5.48 21.01
N CYS A 733 13.02 -6.54 21.82
CA CYS A 733 12.68 -7.90 21.43
C CYS A 733 11.33 -8.31 21.99
N LEU A 734 10.51 -9.03 21.22
CA LEU A 734 9.22 -9.54 21.69
C LEU A 734 9.39 -10.56 22.83
N GLY A 735 10.42 -11.43 22.77
CA GLY A 735 10.76 -12.30 23.91
C GLY A 735 11.23 -11.53 25.15
N ASN A 736 11.85 -10.37 24.98
CA ASN A 736 12.18 -9.49 26.12
C ASN A 736 10.94 -8.75 26.64
N CYS A 737 9.95 -8.42 25.81
CA CYS A 737 8.63 -7.99 26.29
C CYS A 737 7.90 -9.09 27.09
N GLN A 738 8.29 -10.35 26.94
CA GLN A 738 7.76 -11.50 27.67
C GLN A 738 8.62 -11.92 28.88
N GLN A 739 9.89 -11.48 28.99
CA GLN A 739 10.80 -11.89 30.07
C GLN A 739 11.44 -10.76 30.89
N SER A 740 11.37 -9.49 30.46
CA SER A 740 12.01 -8.37 31.18
C SER A 740 11.15 -7.84 32.33
N ALA A 741 11.32 -8.45 33.50
CA ALA A 741 11.19 -7.81 34.82
C ALA A 741 9.84 -7.17 35.23
N GLY A 742 8.72 -7.52 34.59
CA GLY A 742 7.38 -7.11 35.04
C GLY A 742 6.41 -8.26 35.40
N PHE A 743 6.49 -9.39 34.69
CA PHE A 743 5.34 -10.29 34.58
C PHE A 743 5.16 -11.35 35.69
N MET A 744 6.24 -11.81 36.34
CA MET A 744 6.09 -12.82 37.42
C MET A 744 5.31 -12.29 38.63
N ALA A 745 5.39 -10.98 38.92
CA ALA A 745 4.55 -10.37 39.95
C ALA A 745 3.10 -10.11 39.47
N ALA A 746 2.88 -10.00 38.15
CA ALA A 746 1.58 -9.69 37.58
C ALA A 746 0.70 -10.94 37.37
N GLU A 747 1.27 -12.07 36.96
CA GLU A 747 0.49 -13.31 36.77
C GLU A 747 0.07 -13.97 38.09
N ASP A 748 0.93 -13.98 39.12
CA ASP A 748 0.55 -14.47 40.45
C ASP A 748 -0.53 -13.57 41.09
N HIS A 749 -0.45 -12.25 40.88
CA HIS A 749 -1.45 -11.29 41.35
C HIS A 749 -2.81 -11.43 40.62
N VAL A 750 -2.80 -11.57 39.29
CA VAL A 750 -4.01 -11.85 38.50
C VAL A 750 -4.62 -13.21 38.87
N ARG A 751 -3.78 -14.21 39.20
CA ARG A 751 -4.21 -15.52 39.70
C ARG A 751 -4.94 -15.39 41.03
N GLU A 752 -4.31 -14.80 42.05
CA GLU A 752 -4.90 -14.59 43.38
C GLU A 752 -6.24 -13.84 43.30
N ARG A 753 -6.36 -12.86 42.41
CA ARG A 753 -7.57 -12.02 42.24
C ARG A 753 -8.71 -12.69 41.48
N LEU A 754 -8.43 -13.68 40.63
CA LEU A 754 -9.45 -14.39 39.83
C LEU A 754 -9.79 -15.80 40.36
N GLU A 755 -9.05 -16.33 41.33
CA GLU A 755 -9.26 -17.67 41.91
C GLU A 755 -10.54 -17.76 42.77
N HIS A 756 -11.13 -16.63 43.17
CA HIS A 756 -12.29 -16.59 44.07
C HIS A 756 -13.57 -15.99 43.43
N LEU A 757 -13.55 -15.68 42.13
CA LEU A 757 -14.69 -15.11 41.40
C LEU A 757 -15.32 -16.14 40.46
N ALA A 758 -16.64 -16.16 40.38
CA ALA A 758 -17.37 -16.88 39.34
C ALA A 758 -17.37 -16.09 38.02
N VAL A 759 -17.37 -16.80 36.88
CA VAL A 759 -17.45 -16.19 35.54
C VAL A 759 -18.66 -15.26 35.39
N SER A 760 -19.79 -15.57 36.05
CA SER A 760 -20.98 -14.73 36.06
C SER A 760 -20.79 -13.32 36.64
N GLU A 761 -19.79 -13.11 37.50
CA GLU A 761 -19.51 -11.81 38.14
C GLU A 761 -18.71 -10.86 37.23
N ILE A 762 -17.99 -11.43 36.25
CA ILE A 762 -17.00 -10.69 35.44
C ILE A 762 -17.30 -10.68 33.93
N MET A 763 -18.30 -11.45 33.49
CA MET A 763 -18.77 -11.50 32.10
C MET A 763 -19.53 -10.22 31.69
N THR A 764 -19.71 -10.04 30.37
CA THR A 764 -20.60 -9.03 29.79
C THR A 764 -21.90 -9.67 29.32
N SER A 765 -23.04 -9.10 29.73
CA SER A 765 -24.40 -9.57 29.46
C SER A 765 -25.31 -8.36 29.19
N PRO A 766 -26.36 -8.44 28.34
CA PRO A 766 -26.84 -9.61 27.61
C PRO A 766 -26.05 -9.89 26.32
N ILE A 767 -26.24 -11.09 25.76
CA ILE A 767 -25.62 -11.57 24.53
C ILE A 767 -26.67 -11.72 23.42
N LEU A 768 -26.39 -11.21 22.21
CA LEU A 768 -27.26 -11.40 21.04
C LEU A 768 -27.10 -12.82 20.48
N THR A 769 -28.19 -13.57 20.34
CA THR A 769 -28.21 -14.93 19.78
C THR A 769 -28.90 -14.98 18.42
N ILE A 770 -28.37 -15.77 17.49
CA ILE A 770 -28.98 -16.07 16.18
C ILE A 770 -29.56 -17.50 16.21
N ASN A 771 -30.68 -17.78 15.55
CA ASN A 771 -31.22 -19.14 15.49
C ASN A 771 -30.56 -19.94 14.35
N GLN A 772 -30.29 -21.22 14.58
CA GLN A 772 -29.78 -22.14 13.56
C GLN A 772 -30.71 -22.29 12.33
N SER A 773 -31.99 -21.95 12.49
CA SER A 773 -33.00 -21.91 11.41
C SER A 773 -33.06 -20.59 10.64
N ASP A 774 -32.33 -19.55 11.07
CA ASP A 774 -32.29 -18.28 10.36
C ASP A 774 -31.52 -18.41 9.03
N THR A 775 -31.80 -17.52 8.08
CA THR A 775 -31.02 -17.42 6.85
C THR A 775 -29.78 -16.56 7.06
N ILE A 776 -28.74 -16.80 6.27
CA ILE A 776 -27.50 -16.03 6.28
C ILE A 776 -27.76 -14.55 5.98
N ALA A 777 -28.76 -14.21 5.15
CA ALA A 777 -29.18 -12.82 4.95
C ALA A 777 -29.71 -12.15 6.25
N ILE A 778 -30.54 -12.85 7.04
CA ILE A 778 -31.06 -12.33 8.32
C ILE A 778 -29.91 -12.18 9.33
N ALA A 779 -29.08 -13.21 9.47
CA ALA A 779 -27.91 -13.20 10.35
C ALA A 779 -26.96 -12.03 10.03
N THR A 780 -26.65 -11.80 8.75
CA THR A 780 -25.81 -10.68 8.31
C THR A 780 -26.46 -9.32 8.58
N GLN A 781 -27.76 -9.16 8.37
CA GLN A 781 -28.46 -7.90 8.71
C GLN A 781 -28.43 -7.62 10.21
N MET A 782 -28.58 -8.63 11.06
CA MET A 782 -28.48 -8.49 12.52
C MET A 782 -27.05 -8.10 12.95
N LEU A 783 -26.03 -8.80 12.44
CA LEU A 783 -24.63 -8.49 12.78
C LEU A 783 -24.21 -7.09 12.33
N ILE A 784 -24.60 -6.66 11.12
CA ILE A 784 -24.29 -5.30 10.61
C ILE A 784 -25.02 -4.22 11.43
N ARG A 785 -26.31 -4.43 11.74
CA ARG A 785 -27.13 -3.46 12.46
C ARG A 785 -26.65 -3.23 13.90
N GLU A 786 -26.28 -4.31 14.58
CA GLU A 786 -25.90 -4.28 16.00
C GLU A 786 -24.36 -4.22 16.20
N GLY A 787 -23.57 -4.15 15.12
CA GLY A 787 -22.12 -3.92 15.17
C GLY A 787 -21.27 -5.10 15.65
N PHE A 788 -21.76 -6.34 15.51
CA PHE A 788 -21.10 -7.54 16.06
C PHE A 788 -20.42 -8.40 14.99
N ASN A 789 -19.11 -8.65 15.14
CA ASN A 789 -18.32 -9.45 14.18
C ASN A 789 -18.60 -10.97 14.27
N SER A 790 -19.31 -11.42 15.32
CA SER A 790 -19.72 -12.82 15.53
C SER A 790 -20.80 -12.95 16.61
N ALA A 791 -21.67 -13.95 16.50
CA ALA A 791 -22.68 -14.27 17.50
C ALA A 791 -22.80 -15.79 17.78
N PRO A 792 -23.18 -16.20 19.00
CA PRO A 792 -23.61 -17.57 19.28
C PRO A 792 -24.87 -17.93 18.48
N VAL A 793 -24.96 -19.21 18.11
CA VAL A 793 -26.11 -19.79 17.44
C VAL A 793 -26.84 -20.76 18.37
N VAL A 794 -28.15 -20.60 18.47
CA VAL A 794 -29.04 -21.40 19.33
C VAL A 794 -30.02 -22.25 18.54
N ASP A 795 -30.53 -23.32 19.18
CA ASP A 795 -31.67 -24.09 18.68
C ASP A 795 -33.03 -23.43 19.03
N GLU A 796 -34.12 -24.05 18.59
CA GLU A 796 -35.51 -23.63 18.88
C GLU A 796 -35.86 -23.60 20.38
N LYS A 797 -35.00 -24.17 21.24
CA LYS A 797 -35.16 -24.20 22.71
C LYS A 797 -34.20 -23.22 23.42
N GLY A 798 -33.41 -22.47 22.65
CA GLY A 798 -32.45 -21.49 23.14
C GLY A 798 -31.11 -22.08 23.59
N TYR A 799 -30.82 -23.36 23.32
CA TYR A 799 -29.55 -23.98 23.69
C TYR A 799 -28.47 -23.68 22.67
N LEU A 800 -27.24 -23.45 23.15
CA LEU A 800 -26.05 -23.24 22.31
C LEU A 800 -25.77 -24.48 21.44
N VAL A 801 -25.71 -24.28 20.12
CA VAL A 801 -25.42 -25.32 19.10
C VAL A 801 -24.31 -24.92 18.11
N GLY A 802 -23.88 -23.66 18.11
CA GLY A 802 -22.80 -23.20 17.28
C GLY A 802 -22.39 -21.75 17.53
N VAL A 803 -21.45 -21.26 16.72
CA VAL A 803 -21.06 -19.85 16.63
C VAL A 803 -20.88 -19.51 15.15
N ILE A 804 -21.23 -18.28 14.77
CA ILE A 804 -21.07 -17.80 13.40
C ILE A 804 -20.40 -16.43 13.39
N SER A 805 -19.39 -16.25 12.53
CA SER A 805 -18.69 -14.97 12.34
C SER A 805 -19.01 -14.35 10.98
N GLU A 806 -18.75 -13.05 10.87
CA GLU A 806 -18.79 -12.31 9.60
C GLU A 806 -18.01 -13.02 8.48
N LYS A 807 -16.84 -13.59 8.81
CA LYS A 807 -16.01 -14.35 7.86
C LYS A 807 -16.72 -15.60 7.34
N ASP A 808 -17.46 -16.32 8.19
CA ASP A 808 -18.18 -17.54 7.79
C ASP A 808 -19.40 -17.17 6.91
N LEU A 809 -20.09 -16.06 7.22
CA LEU A 809 -21.19 -15.49 6.41
C LEU A 809 -20.67 -15.03 5.03
N MET A 810 -19.58 -14.27 5.00
CA MET A 810 -18.93 -13.79 3.77
C MET A 810 -18.38 -14.93 2.91
N GLN A 811 -17.98 -16.05 3.50
CA GLN A 811 -17.60 -17.26 2.77
C GLN A 811 -18.81 -17.96 2.13
N ALA A 812 -19.97 -17.95 2.79
CA ALA A 812 -21.21 -18.50 2.24
C ALA A 812 -21.80 -17.64 1.11
N PHE A 813 -21.74 -16.30 1.22
CA PHE A 813 -22.19 -15.35 0.19
C PHE A 813 -21.47 -15.48 -1.16
N ARG A 814 -20.33 -16.19 -1.23
CA ARG A 814 -19.64 -16.51 -2.50
C ARG A 814 -20.38 -17.54 -3.37
N ARG A 815 -21.50 -18.11 -2.89
CA ARG A 815 -22.36 -19.04 -3.65
C ARG A 815 -23.61 -18.32 -4.15
N PRO A 816 -24.16 -18.63 -5.34
CA PRO A 816 -25.37 -17.99 -5.88
C PRO A 816 -26.59 -18.03 -4.94
N GLU A 817 -26.70 -19.08 -4.11
CA GLU A 817 -27.77 -19.29 -3.12
C GLU A 817 -27.33 -18.94 -1.68
N GLY A 818 -26.24 -18.18 -1.52
CA GLY A 818 -25.60 -17.91 -0.24
C GLY A 818 -26.50 -17.20 0.78
N GLY A 819 -27.27 -16.19 0.35
CA GLY A 819 -28.15 -15.43 1.23
C GLY A 819 -29.36 -16.23 1.77
N SER A 820 -29.83 -17.21 1.02
CA SER A 820 -30.94 -18.11 1.41
C SER A 820 -30.47 -19.40 2.11
N THR A 821 -29.16 -19.61 2.24
CA THR A 821 -28.59 -20.72 3.01
C THR A 821 -28.87 -20.51 4.51
N LEU A 822 -29.13 -21.61 5.25
CA LEU A 822 -29.38 -21.56 6.69
C LEU A 822 -28.09 -21.41 7.52
N VAL A 823 -28.17 -20.71 8.64
CA VAL A 823 -27.07 -20.53 9.61
C VAL A 823 -26.50 -21.88 10.08
N SER A 824 -27.35 -22.89 10.30
CA SER A 824 -26.98 -24.28 10.64
C SER A 824 -26.01 -24.99 9.68
N VAL A 825 -25.84 -24.46 8.46
CA VAL A 825 -24.93 -24.98 7.40
C VAL A 825 -23.58 -24.24 7.38
N ALA A 826 -23.53 -22.99 7.84
CA ALA A 826 -22.32 -22.15 7.86
C ALA A 826 -21.69 -21.98 9.25
N MET A 827 -22.45 -22.19 10.33
CA MET A 827 -21.95 -22.07 11.70
C MET A 827 -20.90 -23.14 12.05
N ARG A 828 -20.00 -22.79 12.95
CA ARG A 828 -19.06 -23.74 13.58
C ARG A 828 -19.74 -24.38 14.79
N ARG A 829 -19.71 -25.71 14.89
CA ARG A 829 -20.40 -26.49 15.94
C ARG A 829 -19.57 -26.69 17.20
N GLU A 830 -18.25 -26.61 17.07
CA GLU A 830 -17.30 -26.68 18.17
C GLU A 830 -17.19 -25.29 18.83
N VAL A 831 -17.99 -25.07 19.88
CA VAL A 831 -17.97 -23.83 20.67
C VAL A 831 -17.42 -24.14 22.05
N VAL A 832 -16.27 -23.56 22.38
CA VAL A 832 -15.75 -23.56 23.75
C VAL A 832 -16.56 -22.57 24.58
N HIS A 833 -17.12 -23.07 25.67
CA HIS A 833 -18.00 -22.36 26.57
C HIS A 833 -17.73 -22.78 28.01
N PHE A 834 -18.07 -21.90 28.94
CA PHE A 834 -17.95 -22.12 30.38
C PHE A 834 -19.32 -21.86 31.04
N ASP A 835 -19.59 -22.49 32.18
CA ASP A 835 -20.79 -22.22 32.96
C ASP A 835 -20.65 -20.90 33.74
N GLU A 836 -21.76 -20.25 34.06
CA GLU A 836 -21.80 -19.09 34.96
C GLU A 836 -21.09 -19.34 36.30
N SER A 837 -21.10 -20.58 36.79
CA SER A 837 -20.49 -21.00 38.05
C SER A 837 -19.03 -21.45 37.97
N ASP A 838 -18.41 -21.47 36.77
CA ASP A 838 -16.98 -21.79 36.65
C ASP A 838 -16.10 -20.70 37.28
N PRO A 839 -14.92 -21.04 37.85
CA PRO A 839 -13.95 -20.06 38.32
C PRO A 839 -13.38 -19.19 37.19
N ALA A 840 -13.35 -17.88 37.40
CA ALA A 840 -12.83 -16.89 36.45
C ALA A 840 -11.37 -17.16 36.01
N ILE A 841 -10.53 -17.67 36.93
CA ILE A 841 -9.14 -17.99 36.64
C ILE A 841 -8.99 -19.04 35.52
N HIS A 842 -9.81 -20.10 35.49
CA HIS A 842 -9.73 -21.13 34.44
C HIS A 842 -10.02 -20.54 33.05
N VAL A 843 -10.94 -19.58 32.98
CA VAL A 843 -11.26 -18.88 31.73
C VAL A 843 -10.15 -17.92 31.32
N TYR A 844 -9.53 -17.23 32.29
CA TYR A 844 -8.36 -16.37 32.03
C TYR A 844 -7.16 -17.17 31.52
N GLU A 845 -6.84 -18.31 32.15
CA GLU A 845 -5.76 -19.20 31.71
C GLU A 845 -6.05 -19.76 30.31
N TYR A 846 -7.27 -20.25 30.07
CA TYR A 846 -7.68 -20.73 28.76
C TYR A 846 -7.54 -19.64 27.67
N LEU A 847 -8.02 -18.42 27.94
CA LEU A 847 -7.91 -17.26 27.03
C LEU A 847 -6.48 -16.69 26.93
N SER A 848 -5.53 -17.15 27.75
CA SER A 848 -4.11 -16.81 27.67
C SER A 848 -3.28 -17.88 26.96
N GLN A 849 -3.78 -19.12 26.86
CA GLN A 849 -3.13 -20.25 26.19
C GLN A 849 -3.72 -20.56 24.80
N ALA A 850 -5.01 -20.27 24.58
CA ALA A 850 -5.70 -20.53 23.32
C ALA A 850 -5.76 -19.28 22.42
N ALA A 851 -5.68 -19.47 21.10
CA ALA A 851 -5.83 -18.41 20.09
C ALA A 851 -7.29 -17.93 19.90
N ILE A 852 -8.06 -17.82 20.99
CA ILE A 852 -9.49 -17.47 21.03
C ILE A 852 -9.65 -16.18 21.83
N ARG A 853 -10.23 -15.14 21.22
CA ARG A 853 -10.30 -13.79 21.81
C ARG A 853 -11.42 -13.61 22.85
N ARG A 854 -12.51 -14.36 22.72
CA ARG A 854 -13.70 -14.35 23.60
C ARG A 854 -14.31 -15.76 23.64
N VAL A 855 -14.89 -16.16 24.77
CA VAL A 855 -15.68 -17.38 24.91
C VAL A 855 -17.10 -17.06 25.37
N VAL A 856 -18.03 -17.97 25.10
CA VAL A 856 -19.45 -17.85 25.47
C VAL A 856 -19.64 -18.39 26.89
N VAL A 857 -20.33 -17.62 27.73
CA VAL A 857 -20.80 -18.09 29.04
C VAL A 857 -22.22 -18.62 28.89
N VAL A 858 -22.51 -19.76 29.53
CA VAL A 858 -23.83 -20.38 29.51
C VAL A 858 -24.39 -20.60 30.92
N LYS A 859 -25.72 -20.68 30.99
CA LYS A 859 -26.46 -21.25 32.11
C LYS A 859 -27.42 -22.29 31.56
N ASP A 860 -27.44 -23.51 32.11
CA ASP A 860 -28.27 -24.62 31.60
C ASP A 860 -28.13 -24.82 30.06
N ARG A 861 -26.90 -24.65 29.54
CA ARG A 861 -26.53 -24.65 28.10
C ARG A 861 -27.13 -23.52 27.24
N ARG A 862 -27.76 -22.50 27.82
CA ARG A 862 -28.24 -21.30 27.11
C ARG A 862 -27.20 -20.19 27.22
N PRO A 863 -26.85 -19.46 26.14
CA PRO A 863 -25.94 -18.32 26.22
C PRO A 863 -26.50 -17.21 27.13
N THR A 864 -25.70 -16.76 28.10
CA THR A 864 -26.08 -15.67 29.02
C THR A 864 -25.10 -14.50 29.00
N GLY A 865 -23.86 -14.70 28.56
CA GLY A 865 -22.89 -13.62 28.39
C GLY A 865 -21.68 -14.00 27.54
N VAL A 866 -20.76 -13.03 27.34
CA VAL A 866 -19.42 -13.26 26.81
C VAL A 866 -18.36 -12.86 27.82
N ILE A 867 -17.21 -13.51 27.76
CA ILE A 867 -16.03 -13.17 28.57
C ILE A 867 -14.78 -13.17 27.69
N SER A 868 -13.86 -12.25 27.97
CA SER A 868 -12.61 -12.04 27.25
C SER A 868 -11.44 -11.85 28.22
N ARG A 869 -10.20 -12.03 27.75
CA ARG A 869 -8.99 -11.74 28.56
C ARG A 869 -8.98 -10.29 29.03
N GLY A 870 -9.50 -9.37 28.19
CA GLY A 870 -9.70 -7.96 28.54
C GLY A 870 -10.70 -7.77 29.68
N ASN A 871 -11.84 -8.47 29.69
CA ASN A 871 -12.83 -8.41 30.80
C ASN A 871 -12.20 -8.79 32.14
N CYS A 872 -11.47 -9.91 32.17
CA CYS A 872 -10.81 -10.40 33.37
C CYS A 872 -9.84 -9.36 33.95
N LEU A 873 -9.01 -8.75 33.09
CA LEU A 873 -8.01 -7.76 33.50
C LEU A 873 -8.62 -6.44 34.01
N ARG A 874 -9.77 -5.98 33.48
CA ARG A 874 -10.47 -4.82 34.09
C ARG A 874 -10.95 -5.14 35.49
N TRP A 875 -11.44 -6.36 35.71
CA TRP A 875 -12.04 -6.76 36.98
C TRP A 875 -10.99 -6.93 38.09
N VAL A 876 -9.81 -7.47 37.76
CA VAL A 876 -8.65 -7.46 38.67
C VAL A 876 -8.27 -6.02 39.05
N HIS A 877 -8.08 -5.12 38.08
CA HIS A 877 -7.74 -3.72 38.36
C HIS A 877 -8.86 -3.01 39.15
N ARG A 878 -10.14 -3.38 38.98
CA ARG A 878 -11.24 -2.86 39.80
C ARG A 878 -11.08 -3.27 41.26
N LEU A 879 -10.85 -4.56 41.54
CA LEU A 879 -10.60 -5.08 42.88
C LEU A 879 -9.42 -4.38 43.56
N ASP A 880 -8.32 -4.14 42.83
CA ASP A 880 -7.15 -3.48 43.41
C ASP A 880 -7.41 -2.02 43.76
N VAL A 881 -8.22 -1.31 42.97
CA VAL A 881 -8.68 0.05 43.31
C VAL A 881 -9.58 0.02 44.54
N GLU A 882 -10.54 -0.91 44.61
CA GLU A 882 -11.46 -1.05 45.74
C GLU A 882 -10.75 -1.45 47.06
N MET A 883 -9.63 -2.18 46.96
CA MET A 883 -8.75 -2.49 48.10
C MET A 883 -7.69 -1.41 48.40
N GLY A 884 -7.66 -0.29 47.65
CA GLY A 884 -6.70 0.79 47.84
C GLY A 884 -5.25 0.45 47.44
N LEU A 885 -5.07 -0.63 46.67
CA LEU A 885 -3.79 -1.10 46.13
C LEU A 885 -3.50 -0.51 44.74
N ALA A 886 -4.51 0.05 44.06
CA ALA A 886 -4.39 0.79 42.81
C ALA A 886 -5.13 2.14 42.86
N ASP A 887 -4.77 3.04 41.96
CA ASP A 887 -5.24 4.43 41.90
C ASP A 887 -6.64 4.54 41.24
N PRO A 888 -7.66 5.07 41.93
CA PRO A 888 -9.01 5.24 41.37
C PRO A 888 -9.08 6.14 40.14
N SER A 889 -8.16 7.10 39.98
CA SER A 889 -8.17 8.02 38.82
C SER A 889 -7.97 7.29 37.48
N LYS A 890 -7.33 6.12 37.50
CA LYS A 890 -7.07 5.28 36.31
C LYS A 890 -8.26 4.41 35.91
N GLN A 891 -9.28 4.32 36.76
CA GLN A 891 -10.37 3.35 36.66
C GLN A 891 -11.38 3.69 35.54
N VAL A 892 -11.62 4.98 35.28
CA VAL A 892 -12.72 5.44 34.41
C VAL A 892 -12.34 5.42 32.92
N ALA A 893 -11.24 6.08 32.55
CA ALA A 893 -10.90 6.31 31.13
C ALA A 893 -10.43 5.05 30.38
N ALA A 894 -9.93 4.03 31.08
CA ALA A 894 -9.37 2.82 30.47
C ALA A 894 -10.42 1.79 30.02
N PHE A 895 -11.65 1.80 30.58
CA PHE A 895 -12.53 0.63 30.51
C PHE A 895 -14.00 0.88 30.11
N ASP A 896 -14.57 2.07 30.29
CA ASP A 896 -15.97 2.33 29.90
C ASP A 896 -16.16 2.65 28.40
N SER A 897 -15.08 2.92 27.67
CA SER A 897 -15.14 3.38 26.27
C SER A 897 -15.31 2.26 25.23
N GLY A 898 -15.08 0.99 25.60
CA GLY A 898 -14.95 -0.12 24.67
C GLY A 898 -13.76 -0.03 23.69
N ALA A 899 -12.98 1.05 23.73
CA ALA A 899 -12.05 1.45 22.67
C ALA A 899 -10.77 0.59 22.57
N MET A 900 -10.62 -0.45 23.39
CA MET A 900 -9.44 -1.34 23.37
C MET A 900 -9.38 -2.27 22.13
N GLU A 901 -10.33 -2.15 21.20
CA GLU A 901 -10.25 -2.77 19.86
C GLU A 901 -9.94 -1.76 18.74
N THR A 902 -9.80 -0.45 19.02
CA THR A 902 -9.61 0.59 17.98
C THR A 902 -8.72 1.81 18.34
N ALA A 903 -8.42 2.11 19.61
CA ALA A 903 -7.69 3.33 20.00
C ALA A 903 -6.16 3.26 19.79
N THR A 904 -5.52 4.42 19.60
CA THR A 904 -4.08 4.56 19.34
C THR A 904 -3.31 5.16 20.52
N LEU A 905 -2.00 4.90 20.57
CA LEU A 905 -1.13 5.16 21.74
C LEU A 905 -1.04 6.62 22.20
N GLY A 906 -1.37 7.62 21.37
CA GLY A 906 -1.36 9.03 21.78
C GLY A 906 -2.33 9.30 22.94
N GLN A 907 -3.57 8.83 22.81
CA GLN A 907 -4.62 9.03 23.81
C GLN A 907 -4.33 8.32 25.15
N ILE A 908 -3.46 7.31 25.13
CA ILE A 908 -2.98 6.61 26.33
C ILE A 908 -1.84 7.40 27.01
N ARG A 909 -1.07 8.19 26.25
CA ARG A 909 0.09 8.94 26.76
C ARG A 909 -0.32 10.12 27.63
N ASP A 910 -1.34 10.87 27.21
CA ASP A 910 -1.75 12.09 27.92
C ASP A 910 -2.47 11.78 29.25
N MET A 911 -3.18 10.65 29.31
CA MET A 911 -3.69 10.07 30.57
C MET A 911 -2.58 9.76 31.60
N ILE A 912 -1.34 9.50 31.16
CA ILE A 912 -0.23 9.14 32.05
C ILE A 912 0.54 10.39 32.52
N ASN A 913 0.61 11.43 31.70
CA ASN A 913 1.39 12.64 31.97
C ASN A 913 0.81 13.51 33.10
N GLY A 914 -0.52 13.50 33.32
CA GLY A 914 -1.20 14.41 34.25
C GLY A 914 -0.94 14.23 35.75
N ILE A 915 -0.24 13.18 36.18
CA ILE A 915 -0.13 12.79 37.60
C ILE A 915 1.08 13.40 38.33
N ASN A 916 2.13 13.84 37.62
CA ASN A 916 3.48 13.99 38.19
C ASN A 916 4.02 15.44 38.36
N HIS A 917 3.16 16.43 38.66
CA HIS A 917 3.60 17.78 39.04
C HIS A 917 3.12 18.19 40.45
N GLY A 918 3.67 17.53 41.47
CA GLY A 918 3.48 17.86 42.88
C GLY A 918 4.70 17.54 43.73
N ALA A 919 5.08 18.48 44.61
CA ALA A 919 6.21 18.45 45.55
C ALA A 919 7.63 18.67 44.98
N THR A 920 8.45 19.37 45.78
CA THR A 920 9.86 19.73 45.54
C THR A 920 10.75 19.11 46.65
N PRO A 921 11.98 19.55 46.95
CA PRO A 921 13.12 18.72 46.59
C PRO A 921 13.91 18.16 47.78
N GLY A 922 14.34 16.89 47.64
CA GLY A 922 15.61 16.41 48.19
C GLY A 922 15.55 15.19 49.11
N CYS A 923 16.28 14.14 48.73
CA CYS A 923 17.26 13.52 49.61
C CYS A 923 18.38 12.83 48.80
N VAL A 924 19.60 12.89 49.31
CA VAL A 924 20.80 12.30 48.70
C VAL A 924 21.02 10.91 49.31
N ASN A 925 21.30 9.89 48.49
CA ASN A 925 22.42 8.94 48.63
C ASN A 925 22.21 7.59 47.88
N GLY A 926 23.26 7.17 47.15
CA GLY A 926 23.90 5.89 47.45
C GLY A 926 23.79 4.72 46.45
N LEU A 927 24.96 4.15 46.13
CA LEU A 927 25.23 2.79 45.64
C LEU A 927 24.70 2.49 44.21
N ASN A 928 25.52 2.45 43.16
CA ASN A 928 26.64 1.51 42.89
C ASN A 928 26.29 0.03 43.09
N ILE A 929 25.90 -0.65 42.00
CA ILE A 929 26.71 -1.66 41.29
C ILE A 929 26.25 -1.72 39.83
#